data_AF-A0A3B8QR43-F1
#
_entry.id   AF-A0A3B8QR43-F1
#
_cell.length_a   1.000
_cell.length_b   1.000
_cell.length_c   1.000
_cell.angle_alpha   90.00
_cell.angle_beta   90.00
_cell.angle_gamma   90.00
#
_symmetry.space_group_name_H-M   'P 1'
#
loop_
_entity.id
_entity.type
_entity.pdbx_description
1 polymer ?
#
loop_
_entity_poly.entity_id
_entity_poly.type
_entity_poly.pdbx_seq_one_letter_code
_entity_poly.pdbx_strand_id
1 'polypeptide(L)'
;MYDLDLTEINLVGENPDTGEETLTDIKPSKDPKITGASIVDILYDLTSSDQQRLEQLDGDQTLVLAIGQQETNITLSANNTIRFDNLNYLNQLGSDDYLTIAIYTNEDSANLLYEYAFGRNGLHVYYKIPHDVLELLGDENFPQTDSKKLPDISGLDESDLAPRLVRTLGGMRLNYRYQPPVKNDILSVGFKTEWVNVEHVDWKFDSPGYYCTEAGVMHNACKFRDANATYRQTEAIGILVHLGNVPDWSVWWEPALPQPTNEPETVSTDTDWTLPGNKTKTFLAQYKAELEDIEPSVQKFVVQRRMVSPKLDADDNPMAGSDVLMLEQLLWQLGLSPQQDNPGSQGARIASNRSGSGAINTTDCRGELADNQNTYYKGRHSESSCATGKVSLEQMIRRFQGRSIGGNGILHRDGEDGYAGKDFYKWLSDDWVDYATAYSRNTGNKVILSTDPRMEDWLDGVIDIWNDGLGTMVVPTYDLDKHNEILASAGIPDSPKTQKDLVRAWKSQESPIHWGTNNATSNGGPYQATPYRMMEGGADNYGSLSFSQVMYQYNYSEKSKCPAFSENPINLYDPEQNVKAFAIFTGMTGGNGCATGPFKRGLVDGDFTEALGANTNLLNLYGYRHGTGAVTPVLAQEGTYEVFAKSIGLYNGKGELSSTPWAEMLMTESIPTTKEVEAAKGNSGHKCFSCKYTIQVRNQRFGLPFRQYIWVGEREQAQVPDPDYTGTGTAPKVPNPNAGDPSWCFAFGEGEWIGGTSFNSAFTAARGDPFAVPLVPAVGRINCTSGE
;
A
#
# COMPACT_ATOMS: atom_id res chain seq x y z
N MET A 1 36.45 26.40 -27.78
CA MET A 1 36.29 25.18 -26.95
C MET A 1 37.60 24.43 -27.09
N TYR A 2 38.35 24.20 -26.01
CA TYR A 2 39.60 23.45 -26.13
C TYR A 2 39.29 22.00 -26.47
N ASP A 3 40.07 21.39 -27.36
CA ASP A 3 40.03 19.96 -27.63
C ASP A 3 41.06 19.27 -26.73
N LEU A 4 40.70 18.14 -26.12
CA LEU A 4 41.57 17.36 -25.22
C LEU A 4 41.56 15.88 -25.64
N ASP A 5 42.68 15.36 -26.13
CA ASP A 5 42.91 13.99 -26.63
C ASP A 5 44.02 13.29 -25.82
N LEU A 6 43.75 13.15 -24.52
CA LEU A 6 44.67 12.62 -23.50
C LEU A 6 45.52 11.46 -24.03
N THR A 7 46.84 11.65 -24.15
CA THR A 7 47.70 10.66 -24.80
C THR A 7 48.16 9.60 -23.81
N GLU A 8 48.70 10.01 -22.65
CA GLU A 8 49.26 9.14 -21.60
C GLU A 8 49.08 9.76 -20.19
N ILE A 9 49.09 8.92 -19.14
CA ILE A 9 49.16 9.34 -17.73
C ILE A 9 50.39 8.68 -17.12
N ASN A 10 51.50 9.39 -16.95
CA ASN A 10 52.76 8.78 -16.53
C ASN A 10 53.02 8.95 -15.03
N LEU A 11 53.31 7.84 -14.32
CA LEU A 11 53.97 7.89 -13.00
C LEU A 11 55.47 8.11 -13.19
N VAL A 12 56.00 9.15 -12.55
CA VAL A 12 57.44 9.41 -12.45
C VAL A 12 57.98 8.70 -11.21
N GLY A 13 58.77 7.65 -11.42
CA GLY A 13 59.60 7.02 -10.39
C GLY A 13 61.07 7.34 -10.61
N GLU A 14 61.92 7.10 -9.61
CA GLU A 14 63.37 7.21 -9.74
C GLU A 14 63.98 5.80 -9.73
N ASN A 15 64.83 5.48 -10.71
CA ASN A 15 65.55 4.22 -10.73
C ASN A 15 66.52 4.19 -9.53
N PRO A 16 66.33 3.27 -8.56
CA PRO A 16 67.11 3.28 -7.32
C PRO A 16 68.61 3.01 -7.52
N ASP A 17 69.01 2.45 -8.67
CA ASP A 17 70.40 2.12 -8.99
C ASP A 17 71.12 3.22 -9.79
N THR A 18 70.38 4.05 -10.55
CA THR A 18 70.97 5.06 -11.46
C THR A 18 70.59 6.50 -11.13
N GLY A 19 69.56 6.73 -10.32
CA GLY A 19 69.01 8.07 -10.05
C GLY A 19 68.33 8.71 -11.27
N GLU A 20 68.08 7.95 -12.34
CA GLU A 20 67.37 8.44 -13.53
C GLU A 20 65.85 8.32 -13.35
N GLU A 21 65.10 9.32 -13.81
CA GLU A 21 63.64 9.30 -13.84
C GLU A 21 63.13 8.20 -14.78
N THR A 22 62.10 7.48 -14.32
CA THR A 22 61.39 6.44 -15.07
C THR A 22 59.93 6.85 -15.19
N LEU A 23 59.38 6.78 -16.41
CA LEU A 23 57.99 7.10 -16.70
C LEU A 23 57.20 5.82 -16.93
N THR A 24 56.09 5.65 -16.23
CA THR A 24 55.18 4.50 -16.40
C THR A 24 53.78 4.98 -16.74
N ASP A 25 53.32 4.76 -17.97
CA ASP A 25 51.94 5.08 -18.35
C ASP A 25 50.95 4.16 -17.61
N ILE A 26 50.11 4.77 -16.78
CA ILE A 26 49.05 4.13 -15.99
C ILE A 26 47.68 4.26 -16.64
N LYS A 27 47.55 4.97 -17.77
CA LYS A 27 46.31 5.02 -18.56
C LYS A 27 45.79 3.61 -18.92
N PRO A 28 46.62 2.62 -19.30
CA PRO A 28 46.15 1.26 -19.55
C PRO A 28 46.11 0.37 -18.28
N SER A 29 46.40 0.89 -17.09
CA SER A 29 46.44 0.11 -15.85
C SER A 29 45.04 -0.15 -15.27
N LYS A 30 44.84 -1.37 -14.77
CA LYS A 30 43.55 -1.86 -14.23
C LYS A 30 43.26 -1.50 -12.77
N ASP A 31 44.27 -1.02 -12.05
CA ASP A 31 44.16 -0.51 -10.68
C ASP A 31 45.29 0.51 -10.47
N PRO A 32 45.14 1.75 -10.99
CA PRO A 32 46.20 2.74 -10.91
C PRO A 32 46.39 3.22 -9.46
N LYS A 33 47.40 2.68 -8.77
CA LYS A 33 47.81 3.12 -7.43
C LYS A 33 48.85 4.22 -7.53
N ILE A 34 48.47 5.44 -7.16
CA ILE A 34 49.42 6.56 -7.01
C ILE A 34 49.94 6.52 -5.57
N THR A 35 51.19 6.10 -5.37
CA THR A 35 51.83 6.15 -4.05
C THR A 35 52.50 7.51 -3.87
N GLY A 36 52.49 8.06 -2.64
CA GLY A 36 52.88 9.44 -2.30
C GLY A 36 54.29 9.92 -2.65
N ALA A 37 55.10 9.12 -3.37
CA ALA A 37 56.41 9.51 -3.92
C ALA A 37 56.41 9.70 -5.44
N SER A 38 55.29 9.49 -6.14
CA SER A 38 55.22 9.52 -7.60
C SER A 38 54.64 10.85 -8.09
N ILE A 39 55.41 11.60 -8.88
CA ILE A 39 54.89 12.78 -9.60
C ILE A 39 54.13 12.26 -10.81
N VAL A 40 52.87 12.68 -10.99
CA VAL A 40 52.09 12.30 -12.18
C VAL A 40 52.35 13.35 -13.27
N ASP A 41 52.90 12.91 -14.41
CA ASP A 41 53.00 13.71 -15.61
C ASP A 41 51.84 13.32 -16.55
N ILE A 42 50.87 14.22 -16.72
CA ILE A 42 49.74 14.04 -17.64
C ILE A 42 50.09 14.68 -18.98
N LEU A 43 50.07 13.92 -20.08
CA LEU A 43 50.43 14.43 -21.41
C LEU A 43 49.18 14.75 -22.26
N TYR A 44 49.06 16.01 -22.71
CA TYR A 44 48.22 16.37 -23.85
C TYR A 44 48.62 17.64 -24.65
N ASP A 45 48.25 17.66 -25.95
CA ASP A 45 48.42 18.73 -26.95
C ASP A 45 47.22 19.71 -27.01
N LEU A 46 47.25 20.76 -26.19
CA LEU A 46 46.28 21.87 -26.24
C LEU A 46 46.54 22.81 -27.43
N THR A 47 46.36 22.37 -28.68
CA THR A 47 46.52 23.25 -29.86
C THR A 47 45.22 23.55 -30.61
N SER A 48 44.89 24.85 -30.60
CA SER A 48 43.93 25.60 -31.45
C SER A 48 42.50 25.08 -31.61
N SER A 49 41.55 25.75 -30.95
CA SER A 49 40.15 25.71 -31.39
C SER A 49 39.90 26.75 -32.48
N ASP A 50 39.33 26.34 -33.62
CA ASP A 50 38.85 27.23 -34.70
C ASP A 50 37.59 28.04 -34.34
N GLN A 51 37.18 28.02 -33.07
CA GLN A 51 35.96 28.65 -32.58
C GLN A 51 36.29 29.83 -31.65
N GLN A 52 35.66 30.97 -31.93
CA GLN A 52 35.84 32.22 -31.21
C GLN A 52 35.51 32.03 -29.72
N ARG A 53 36.52 32.27 -28.86
CA ARG A 53 36.44 32.20 -27.39
C ARG A 53 35.35 33.15 -26.87
N LEU A 54 34.58 32.73 -25.85
CA LEU A 54 33.70 33.65 -25.11
C LEU A 54 34.55 34.72 -24.40
N GLU A 55 34.09 35.98 -24.42
CA GLU A 55 34.81 37.10 -23.78
C GLU A 55 34.86 36.93 -22.26
N GLN A 56 36.01 37.28 -21.66
CA GLN A 56 36.27 37.20 -20.23
C GLN A 56 35.29 38.06 -19.42
N LEU A 57 34.79 37.51 -18.32
CA LEU A 57 34.08 38.25 -17.26
C LEU A 57 35.07 38.60 -16.12
N ASP A 58 36.04 39.47 -16.43
CA ASP A 58 36.93 40.17 -15.46
C ASP A 58 37.78 39.30 -14.50
N GLY A 59 39.05 39.03 -14.83
CA GLY A 59 40.00 38.28 -13.98
C GLY A 59 41.14 37.60 -14.77
N ASP A 60 42.21 37.19 -14.07
CA ASP A 60 43.22 36.29 -14.66
C ASP A 60 42.64 34.87 -14.73
N GLN A 61 42.58 34.30 -15.93
CA GLN A 61 42.02 32.97 -16.15
C GLN A 61 43.05 31.89 -15.77
N THR A 62 42.79 31.16 -14.69
CA THR A 62 43.56 29.98 -14.30
C THR A 62 42.82 28.72 -14.69
N LEU A 63 43.58 27.73 -15.18
CA LEU A 63 43.08 26.38 -15.29
C LEU A 63 43.00 25.80 -13.88
N VAL A 64 41.87 25.15 -13.59
CA VAL A 64 41.58 24.51 -12.31
C VAL A 64 41.42 23.01 -12.58
N LEU A 65 42.16 22.22 -11.82
CA LEU A 65 41.97 20.78 -11.75
C LEU A 65 41.19 20.46 -10.47
N ALA A 66 40.08 19.75 -10.63
CA ALA A 66 39.31 19.20 -9.53
C ALA A 66 39.48 17.68 -9.46
N ILE A 67 39.90 17.16 -8.30
CA ILE A 67 39.98 15.72 -8.01
C ILE A 67 39.20 15.49 -6.72
N GLY A 68 38.18 14.63 -6.75
CA GLY A 68 37.38 14.32 -5.56
C GLY A 68 36.79 15.58 -4.91
N GLN A 69 36.36 16.55 -5.73
CA GLN A 69 35.81 17.86 -5.32
C GLN A 69 36.81 18.88 -4.72
N GLN A 70 38.12 18.59 -4.70
CA GLN A 70 39.13 19.60 -4.35
C GLN A 70 39.76 20.24 -5.57
N GLU A 71 39.79 21.57 -5.58
CA GLU A 71 40.34 22.40 -6.64
C GLU A 71 41.80 22.76 -6.38
N THR A 72 42.64 22.66 -7.41
CA THR A 72 43.97 23.25 -7.42
C THR A 72 44.23 23.98 -8.74
N ASN A 73 44.95 25.10 -8.68
CA ASN A 73 45.36 25.83 -9.88
C ASN A 73 46.49 25.06 -10.59
N ILE A 74 46.37 24.90 -11.91
CA ILE A 74 47.39 24.25 -12.72
C ILE A 74 48.07 25.26 -13.66
N THR A 75 49.38 25.10 -13.84
CA THR A 75 50.21 25.95 -14.72
C THR A 75 50.77 25.08 -15.83
N LEU A 76 50.62 25.51 -17.10
CA LEU A 76 51.17 24.79 -18.25
C LEU A 76 52.68 25.05 -18.35
N SER A 77 53.49 24.00 -18.46
CA SER A 77 54.93 24.13 -18.75
C SER A 77 55.17 24.48 -20.23
N ALA A 78 56.37 24.94 -20.56
CA ALA A 78 56.76 25.26 -21.95
C ALA A 78 56.73 24.05 -22.92
N ASN A 79 56.59 22.83 -22.39
CA ASN A 79 56.57 21.59 -23.15
C ASN A 79 55.17 20.97 -23.20
N ASN A 80 54.12 21.73 -22.87
CA ASN A 80 52.73 21.26 -22.74
C ASN A 80 52.54 20.14 -21.70
N THR A 81 53.44 20.03 -20.72
CA THR A 81 53.28 19.12 -19.58
C THR A 81 52.68 19.86 -18.38
N ILE A 82 51.74 19.20 -17.71
CA ILE A 82 51.23 19.64 -16.41
C ILE A 82 51.93 18.81 -15.34
N ARG A 83 52.71 19.46 -14.46
CA ARG A 83 53.46 18.84 -13.37
C ARG A 83 52.91 19.31 -12.02
N PHE A 84 52.78 18.38 -11.08
CA PHE A 84 52.26 18.65 -9.74
C PHE A 84 53.39 18.62 -8.70
N ASP A 85 53.61 19.75 -8.02
CA ASP A 85 54.73 19.89 -7.07
C ASP A 85 54.35 19.51 -5.62
N ASN A 86 53.06 19.34 -5.30
CA ASN A 86 52.62 19.01 -3.93
C ASN A 86 51.34 18.15 -3.92
N LEU A 87 51.52 16.84 -3.79
CA LEU A 87 50.44 15.85 -3.75
C LEU A 87 50.21 15.27 -2.34
N ASN A 88 50.70 15.91 -1.28
CA ASN A 88 50.52 15.44 0.10
C ASN A 88 49.05 15.25 0.51
N TYR A 89 48.11 15.86 -0.23
CA TYR A 89 46.67 15.72 -0.03
C TYR A 89 46.08 14.47 -0.72
N LEU A 90 46.67 13.95 -1.82
CA LEU A 90 46.21 12.71 -2.48
C LEU A 90 46.37 11.47 -1.59
N ASN A 91 47.35 11.50 -0.68
CA ASN A 91 47.53 10.47 0.35
C ASN A 91 46.39 10.41 1.39
N GLN A 92 45.46 11.38 1.36
CA GLN A 92 44.28 11.44 2.23
C GLN A 92 43.00 10.99 1.52
N LEU A 93 43.08 10.71 0.21
CA LEU A 93 41.96 10.29 -0.63
C LEU A 93 41.89 8.75 -0.70
N GLY A 94 40.71 8.16 -0.49
CA GLY A 94 40.42 6.72 -0.64
C GLY A 94 40.18 6.29 -2.08
N SER A 95 40.03 4.98 -2.33
CA SER A 95 39.69 4.43 -3.68
C SER A 95 38.43 5.06 -4.29
N ASP A 96 37.54 5.55 -3.43
CA ASP A 96 36.23 6.10 -3.77
C ASP A 96 36.30 7.65 -3.96
N ASP A 97 37.41 8.29 -3.61
CA ASP A 97 37.64 9.72 -3.85
C ASP A 97 38.23 10.00 -5.24
N TYR A 98 38.71 8.95 -5.93
CA TYR A 98 39.17 9.02 -7.32
C TYR A 98 38.03 8.95 -8.34
N LEU A 99 36.77 9.00 -7.89
CA LEU A 99 35.62 8.76 -8.75
C LEU A 99 35.29 9.89 -9.73
N THR A 100 35.84 11.10 -9.56
CA THR A 100 35.71 12.21 -10.52
C THR A 100 37.01 13.02 -10.68
N ILE A 101 37.51 13.12 -11.91
CA ILE A 101 38.58 14.05 -12.29
C ILE A 101 37.99 15.03 -13.30
N ALA A 102 38.10 16.33 -13.03
CA ALA A 102 37.57 17.39 -13.88
C ALA A 102 38.61 18.50 -14.11
N ILE A 103 38.67 19.04 -15.34
CA ILE A 103 39.45 20.24 -15.64
C ILE A 103 38.51 21.32 -16.17
N TYR A 104 38.59 22.53 -15.63
CA TYR A 104 37.81 23.68 -16.07
C TYR A 104 38.61 24.97 -15.88
N THR A 105 38.06 26.09 -16.32
CA THR A 105 38.64 27.40 -16.04
C THR A 105 37.91 28.05 -14.86
N ASN A 106 38.64 28.72 -13.98
CA ASN A 106 38.10 29.39 -12.78
C ASN A 106 36.93 30.36 -13.07
N GLU A 107 36.91 31.00 -14.24
CA GLU A 107 35.85 31.95 -14.65
C GLU A 107 34.60 31.28 -15.26
N ASP A 108 34.64 29.96 -15.53
CA ASP A 108 33.55 29.25 -16.20
C ASP A 108 33.58 27.75 -15.86
N SER A 109 33.12 27.41 -14.65
CA SER A 109 32.98 26.02 -14.18
C SER A 109 31.89 25.23 -14.94
N ALA A 110 31.02 25.91 -15.70
CA ALA A 110 30.06 25.29 -16.59
C ALA A 110 30.71 24.82 -17.91
N ASN A 111 31.95 25.23 -18.19
CA ASN A 111 32.71 24.90 -19.40
C ASN A 111 33.78 23.87 -19.05
N LEU A 112 33.28 22.69 -18.69
CA LEU A 112 34.06 21.51 -18.34
C LEU A 112 34.88 21.06 -19.56
N LEU A 113 36.21 21.13 -19.44
CA LEU A 113 37.15 20.77 -20.51
C LEU A 113 37.38 19.25 -20.59
N TYR A 114 37.22 18.55 -19.47
CA TYR A 114 37.34 17.09 -19.34
C TYR A 114 36.68 16.61 -18.05
N GLU A 115 35.97 15.48 -18.08
CA GLU A 115 35.42 14.79 -16.90
C GLU A 115 35.52 13.26 -17.07
N TYR A 116 35.98 12.58 -16.02
CA TYR A 116 36.01 11.11 -15.96
C TYR A 116 35.29 10.64 -14.69
N ALA A 117 34.27 9.77 -14.82
CA ALA A 117 33.42 9.32 -13.71
C ALA A 117 33.42 7.80 -13.53
N PHE A 118 33.89 7.29 -12.38
CA PHE A 118 33.94 5.85 -12.08
C PHE A 118 32.62 5.24 -11.51
N GLY A 119 31.54 6.04 -11.35
CA GLY A 119 30.41 5.73 -10.48
C GLY A 119 29.29 4.79 -10.97
N ARG A 120 29.48 3.98 -12.02
CA ARG A 120 28.44 3.01 -12.48
C ARG A 120 28.94 1.60 -12.79
N ASN A 121 30.22 1.30 -12.60
CA ASN A 121 30.77 0.00 -12.96
C ASN A 121 30.98 -0.87 -11.71
N GLY A 122 30.75 -2.18 -11.81
CA GLY A 122 30.91 -3.14 -10.70
C GLY A 122 29.59 -3.63 -10.09
N LEU A 123 29.62 -4.04 -8.82
CA LEU A 123 28.45 -4.65 -8.16
C LEU A 123 27.47 -3.64 -7.60
N HIS A 124 26.26 -3.64 -8.12
CA HIS A 124 25.14 -2.92 -7.56
C HIS A 124 24.12 -3.91 -7.00
N VAL A 125 23.42 -3.55 -5.93
CA VAL A 125 22.36 -4.39 -5.39
C VAL A 125 21.04 -3.65 -5.45
N TYR A 126 20.02 -4.32 -5.93
CA TYR A 126 18.68 -3.76 -6.09
C TYR A 126 17.64 -4.68 -5.47
N TYR A 127 16.51 -4.09 -5.18
CA TYR A 127 15.26 -4.82 -5.06
C TYR A 127 14.26 -4.22 -6.03
N LYS A 128 13.39 -5.09 -6.56
CA LYS A 128 12.29 -4.67 -7.40
C LYS A 128 11.02 -4.97 -6.65
N ILE A 129 10.36 -3.92 -6.18
CA ILE A 129 8.92 -4.01 -6.03
C ILE A 129 8.34 -3.94 -7.44
N PRO A 130 7.27 -4.70 -7.75
CA PRO A 130 6.50 -4.59 -8.98
C PRO A 130 6.93 -3.59 -10.08
N HIS A 131 6.92 -2.28 -9.80
CA HIS A 131 7.21 -1.21 -10.76
C HIS A 131 8.47 -0.37 -10.47
N ASP A 132 9.05 -0.45 -9.26
CA ASP A 132 10.20 0.36 -8.88
C ASP A 132 11.41 -0.53 -8.67
N VAL A 133 12.45 -0.30 -9.48
CA VAL A 133 13.79 -0.82 -9.21
C VAL A 133 14.46 0.20 -8.31
N LEU A 134 14.72 -0.19 -7.06
CA LEU A 134 15.36 0.66 -6.07
C LEU A 134 16.75 0.12 -5.77
N GLU A 135 17.74 1.00 -5.88
CA GLU A 135 19.12 0.71 -5.55
C GLU A 135 19.29 0.65 -4.03
N LEU A 136 19.82 -0.47 -3.55
CA LEU A 136 20.36 -0.57 -2.22
C LEU A 136 21.75 0.08 -2.30
N LEU A 137 21.81 1.38 -2.01
CA LEU A 137 23.08 2.11 -1.98
C LEU A 137 24.04 1.36 -1.03
N GLY A 138 25.14 0.87 -1.59
CA GLY A 138 26.29 0.40 -0.82
C GLY A 138 26.83 1.58 -0.04
N ASP A 139 27.00 1.41 1.26
CA ASP A 139 27.10 2.53 2.17
C ASP A 139 28.54 3.06 2.27
N GLU A 140 28.91 3.98 1.38
CA GLU A 140 30.16 4.75 1.50
C GLU A 140 29.97 6.00 2.40
N ASN A 141 28.72 6.34 2.78
CA ASN A 141 28.37 7.58 3.50
C ASN A 141 27.76 7.39 4.90
N PHE A 142 27.80 6.19 5.48
CA PHE A 142 27.36 6.03 6.86
C PHE A 142 28.39 6.60 7.85
N PRO A 143 27.97 7.39 8.85
CA PRO A 143 28.82 7.68 9.99
C PRO A 143 29.23 6.33 10.62
N GLN A 144 30.53 6.04 10.65
CA GLN A 144 31.13 4.85 11.28
C GLN A 144 30.99 4.83 12.81
N THR A 145 29.85 5.24 13.34
CA THR A 145 29.64 5.38 14.78
C THR A 145 29.34 4.03 15.47
N ASP A 146 28.98 2.98 14.71
CA ASP A 146 28.88 1.59 15.18
C ASP A 146 30.02 0.70 14.65
N SER A 147 31.23 1.25 14.55
CA SER A 147 32.47 0.54 14.23
C SER A 147 32.92 -0.51 15.28
N LYS A 148 32.07 -0.88 16.25
CA LYS A 148 32.37 -1.98 17.17
C LYS A 148 31.82 -3.30 16.63
N LYS A 149 32.72 -3.97 15.90
CA LYS A 149 32.67 -5.33 15.35
C LYS A 149 31.89 -5.45 14.04
N LEU A 150 32.62 -5.21 12.94
CA LEU A 150 32.49 -6.10 11.78
C LEU A 150 32.47 -7.57 12.30
N PRO A 151 31.66 -8.46 11.72
CA PRO A 151 31.64 -9.87 12.12
C PRO A 151 33.06 -10.45 12.08
N ASP A 152 33.32 -11.51 12.84
CA ASP A 152 34.62 -12.18 12.88
C ASP A 152 35.00 -12.64 11.45
N ILE A 153 35.81 -11.83 10.78
CA ILE A 153 36.33 -12.01 9.42
C ILE A 153 37.74 -12.59 9.45
N SER A 154 38.16 -13.22 10.56
CA SER A 154 39.52 -13.75 10.81
C SER A 154 40.06 -14.81 9.83
N GLY A 155 39.32 -15.10 8.75
CA GLY A 155 39.76 -15.92 7.61
C GLY A 155 39.85 -15.17 6.27
N LEU A 156 39.62 -13.85 6.24
CA LEU A 156 39.75 -12.99 5.07
C LEU A 156 40.97 -12.07 5.28
N ASP A 157 41.80 -11.93 4.25
CA ASP A 157 42.89 -10.97 4.25
C ASP A 157 42.29 -9.55 4.35
N GLU A 158 42.52 -8.85 5.46
CA GLU A 158 41.97 -7.50 5.73
C GLU A 158 42.42 -6.47 4.67
N SER A 159 43.45 -6.81 3.88
CA SER A 159 44.00 -5.97 2.82
C SER A 159 43.21 -6.00 1.48
N ASP A 160 42.22 -6.90 1.34
CA ASP A 160 41.41 -7.10 0.12
C ASP A 160 39.95 -6.60 0.24
N LEU A 161 39.60 -5.97 1.37
CA LEU A 161 38.20 -5.73 1.76
C LEU A 161 37.94 -4.23 1.98
N ALA A 162 37.42 -3.56 0.96
CA ALA A 162 36.37 -2.56 1.18
C ALA A 162 35.02 -3.28 0.96
N PRO A 163 34.53 -4.11 1.91
CA PRO A 163 33.43 -4.99 1.61
C PRO A 163 32.15 -4.16 1.56
N ARG A 164 31.54 -4.08 0.36
CA ARG A 164 30.16 -3.60 0.22
C ARG A 164 29.28 -4.49 1.12
N LEU A 165 28.82 -3.93 2.24
CA LEU A 165 27.94 -4.60 3.20
C LEU A 165 26.49 -4.36 2.80
N VAL A 166 25.78 -5.43 2.45
CA VAL A 166 24.38 -5.39 2.03
C VAL A 166 23.51 -5.91 3.18
N ARG A 167 22.70 -5.04 3.77
CA ARG A 167 21.74 -5.43 4.82
C ARG A 167 20.42 -5.89 4.20
N THR A 168 19.85 -6.97 4.74
CA THR A 168 18.64 -7.59 4.19
C THR A 168 17.68 -8.01 5.30
N LEU A 169 16.38 -8.05 4.98
CA LEU A 169 15.30 -8.42 5.91
C LEU A 169 15.02 -9.93 5.95
N GLY A 170 15.49 -10.67 4.94
CA GLY A 170 15.03 -12.04 4.71
C GLY A 170 13.60 -12.15 4.23
N GLY A 171 13.24 -13.34 3.74
CA GLY A 171 11.94 -13.61 3.12
C GLY A 171 11.80 -13.08 1.69
N MET A 172 12.86 -12.51 1.12
CA MET A 172 12.89 -12.00 -0.25
C MET A 172 14.24 -12.22 -0.93
N ARG A 173 14.16 -12.37 -2.25
CA ARG A 173 15.31 -12.48 -3.16
C ARG A 173 15.81 -11.08 -3.54
N LEU A 174 17.11 -10.85 -3.45
CA LEU A 174 17.73 -9.59 -3.90
C LEU A 174 18.37 -9.74 -5.27
N ASN A 175 18.39 -8.66 -6.05
CA ASN A 175 19.06 -8.61 -7.34
C ASN A 175 20.48 -8.08 -7.17
N TYR A 176 21.46 -8.92 -7.44
CA TYR A 176 22.87 -8.56 -7.49
C TYR A 176 23.22 -8.34 -8.94
N ARG A 177 23.56 -7.10 -9.30
CA ARG A 177 23.88 -6.69 -10.66
C ARG A 177 25.37 -6.46 -10.80
N TYR A 178 25.97 -7.12 -11.77
CA TYR A 178 27.24 -6.67 -12.31
C TYR A 178 26.97 -5.69 -13.46
N GLN A 179 27.53 -4.48 -13.38
CA GLN A 179 27.50 -3.52 -14.48
C GLN A 179 28.90 -3.46 -15.15
N PRO A 180 29.00 -3.82 -16.44
CA PRO A 180 30.28 -3.82 -17.15
C PRO A 180 30.80 -2.38 -17.35
N PRO A 181 32.12 -2.20 -17.49
CA PRO A 181 32.71 -0.92 -17.86
C PRO A 181 32.26 -0.44 -19.25
N VAL A 182 32.31 0.88 -19.45
CA VAL A 182 32.11 1.52 -20.75
C VAL A 182 33.42 1.44 -21.56
N LYS A 183 33.35 1.15 -22.86
CA LYS A 183 34.52 1.03 -23.75
C LYS A 183 35.21 2.36 -24.05
N ASN A 184 34.47 3.48 -24.11
CA ASN A 184 34.87 4.91 -24.19
C ASN A 184 33.62 5.74 -24.54
N ASP A 185 33.51 7.01 -24.10
CA ASP A 185 32.51 7.96 -24.62
C ASP A 185 33.22 9.24 -25.09
N ILE A 186 33.35 9.41 -26.41
CA ILE A 186 33.67 10.70 -27.03
C ILE A 186 32.34 11.36 -27.33
N LEU A 187 32.13 12.54 -26.74
CA LEU A 187 31.08 13.49 -27.09
C LEU A 187 30.79 13.50 -28.60
N SER A 188 29.66 12.92 -29.01
CA SER A 188 29.01 13.35 -30.24
C SER A 188 27.51 13.14 -30.12
N VAL A 189 26.78 14.09 -30.67
CA VAL A 189 25.34 14.22 -30.64
C VAL A 189 24.68 12.97 -31.27
N GLY A 190 24.38 11.94 -30.47
CA GLY A 190 23.69 10.73 -30.94
C GLY A 190 24.03 9.41 -30.21
N PHE A 191 23.53 9.25 -28.98
CA PHE A 191 23.26 8.01 -28.22
C PHE A 191 23.80 6.65 -28.74
N LYS A 192 25.10 6.36 -28.61
CA LYS A 192 25.58 4.95 -28.56
C LYS A 192 26.75 4.79 -27.59
N THR A 193 26.43 4.46 -26.34
CA THR A 193 27.40 3.94 -25.37
C THR A 193 27.73 2.49 -25.74
N GLU A 194 29.00 2.16 -25.98
CA GLU A 194 29.46 0.77 -26.16
C GLU A 194 30.05 0.22 -24.85
N TRP A 195 29.60 -0.97 -24.45
CA TRP A 195 30.01 -1.64 -23.20
C TRP A 195 31.10 -2.67 -23.47
N VAL A 196 31.98 -2.89 -22.47
CA VAL A 196 32.95 -3.99 -22.51
C VAL A 196 32.18 -5.31 -22.65
N ASN A 197 32.64 -6.16 -23.57
CA ASN A 197 32.00 -7.46 -23.76
C ASN A 197 32.33 -8.35 -22.57
N VAL A 198 31.30 -8.97 -22.00
CA VAL A 198 31.43 -9.89 -20.86
C VAL A 198 31.32 -11.30 -21.40
N GLU A 199 32.35 -12.13 -21.18
CA GLU A 199 32.32 -13.53 -21.60
C GLU A 199 31.42 -14.36 -20.68
N HIS A 200 31.57 -14.16 -19.37
CA HIS A 200 30.70 -14.77 -18.36
C HIS A 200 30.82 -14.05 -17.02
N VAL A 201 29.80 -14.20 -16.18
CA VAL A 201 29.84 -13.80 -14.76
C VAL A 201 29.59 -15.03 -13.90
N ASP A 202 30.53 -15.30 -13.00
CA ASP A 202 30.47 -16.36 -12.00
C ASP A 202 30.05 -15.79 -10.66
N TRP A 203 28.87 -16.19 -10.18
CA TRP A 203 28.35 -15.85 -8.86
C TRP A 203 28.59 -16.97 -7.87
N LYS A 204 29.00 -16.63 -6.64
CA LYS A 204 29.25 -17.61 -5.58
C LYS A 204 28.90 -17.06 -4.21
N PHE A 205 28.14 -17.83 -3.44
CA PHE A 205 27.78 -17.54 -2.05
C PHE A 205 28.24 -18.69 -1.14
N ASP A 206 28.65 -18.39 0.09
CA ASP A 206 29.14 -19.35 1.09
C ASP A 206 28.03 -20.21 1.73
N SER A 207 26.78 -20.04 1.31
CA SER A 207 25.60 -20.78 1.79
C SER A 207 24.79 -21.33 0.62
N PRO A 208 24.05 -22.44 0.82
CA PRO A 208 23.16 -22.94 -0.22
C PRO A 208 22.08 -21.92 -0.56
N GLY A 209 21.64 -21.88 -1.82
CA GLY A 209 20.64 -20.93 -2.26
C GLY A 209 20.12 -21.16 -3.68
N TYR A 210 19.03 -20.46 -4.00
CA TYR A 210 18.48 -20.41 -5.35
C TYR A 210 19.02 -19.18 -6.08
N TYR A 211 19.50 -19.42 -7.30
CA TYR A 211 20.02 -18.40 -8.23
C TYR A 211 19.05 -18.29 -9.39
N CYS A 212 18.54 -17.10 -9.65
CA CYS A 212 17.43 -16.92 -10.57
C CYS A 212 17.67 -15.76 -11.54
N THR A 213 17.17 -15.92 -12.75
CA THR A 213 17.35 -14.95 -13.84
C THR A 213 16.16 -14.00 -13.98
N GLU A 214 15.08 -14.22 -13.24
CA GLU A 214 13.87 -13.41 -13.28
C GLU A 214 13.53 -12.85 -11.90
N ALA A 215 12.91 -11.67 -11.90
CA ALA A 215 12.38 -11.05 -10.70
C ALA A 215 11.13 -11.79 -10.20
N GLY A 216 10.92 -11.78 -8.88
CA GLY A 216 9.76 -12.40 -8.24
C GLY A 216 10.10 -13.67 -7.46
N VAL A 217 9.06 -14.33 -6.96
CA VAL A 217 9.13 -15.50 -6.06
C VAL A 217 8.89 -16.83 -6.77
N MET A 218 8.67 -16.81 -8.09
CA MET A 218 8.53 -18.04 -8.86
C MET A 218 9.91 -18.71 -8.99
N HIS A 219 9.96 -20.00 -8.69
CA HIS A 219 11.18 -20.81 -8.68
C HIS A 219 11.44 -21.52 -10.01
N ASN A 220 10.53 -21.39 -10.99
CA ASN A 220 10.63 -21.97 -12.32
C ASN A 220 11.87 -21.50 -13.10
N ALA A 221 12.33 -20.27 -12.87
CA ALA A 221 13.55 -19.70 -13.45
C ALA A 221 14.76 -19.76 -12.50
N CYS A 222 14.73 -20.63 -11.49
CA CYS A 222 15.75 -20.72 -10.45
C CYS A 222 16.54 -22.02 -10.52
N LYS A 223 17.81 -21.95 -10.11
CA LYS A 223 18.68 -23.11 -9.93
C LYS A 223 19.22 -23.13 -8.51
N PHE A 224 18.98 -24.23 -7.81
CA PHE A 224 19.60 -24.47 -6.51
C PHE A 224 21.10 -24.73 -6.69
N ARG A 225 21.90 -24.22 -5.76
CA ARG A 225 23.32 -24.51 -5.62
C ARG A 225 23.68 -24.68 -4.16
N ASP A 226 24.55 -25.65 -3.89
CA ASP A 226 25.15 -25.82 -2.57
C ASP A 226 26.06 -24.64 -2.20
N ALA A 227 26.38 -24.55 -0.91
CA ALA A 227 27.36 -23.59 -0.40
C ALA A 227 28.67 -23.65 -1.21
N ASN A 228 29.19 -22.48 -1.57
CA ASN A 228 30.42 -22.29 -2.33
C ASN A 228 30.41 -22.82 -3.78
N ALA A 229 29.31 -23.37 -4.28
CA ALA A 229 29.19 -23.77 -5.68
C ALA A 229 29.03 -22.55 -6.59
N THR A 230 29.68 -22.57 -7.75
CA THR A 230 29.62 -21.48 -8.74
C THR A 230 28.33 -21.56 -9.56
N TYR A 231 27.65 -20.42 -9.67
CA TYR A 231 26.60 -20.18 -10.67
C TYR A 231 27.17 -19.33 -11.80
N ARG A 232 27.42 -19.98 -12.94
CA ARG A 232 27.96 -19.33 -14.15
C ARG A 232 26.84 -18.83 -15.05
N GLN A 233 26.90 -17.55 -15.40
CA GLN A 233 26.07 -16.91 -16.40
C GLN A 233 26.94 -16.61 -17.63
N THR A 234 26.60 -17.15 -18.80
CA THR A 234 27.34 -16.93 -20.06
C THR A 234 26.65 -15.94 -21.00
N GLU A 235 25.44 -15.50 -20.65
CA GLU A 235 24.65 -14.58 -21.45
C GLU A 235 23.94 -13.59 -20.51
N ALA A 236 23.87 -12.32 -20.93
CA ALA A 236 23.06 -11.32 -20.24
C ALA A 236 21.58 -11.75 -20.26
N ILE A 237 20.87 -11.57 -19.15
CA ILE A 237 19.45 -11.93 -19.03
C ILE A 237 18.52 -10.91 -19.72
N GLY A 238 19.06 -9.78 -20.16
CA GLY A 238 18.31 -8.75 -20.86
C GLY A 238 19.14 -7.49 -21.12
N ILE A 239 18.43 -6.41 -21.44
CA ILE A 239 19.02 -5.09 -21.69
C ILE A 239 18.29 -4.05 -20.83
N LEU A 240 19.04 -3.28 -20.05
CA LEU A 240 18.54 -2.21 -19.21
C LEU A 240 18.46 -0.91 -20.01
N VAL A 241 17.35 -0.74 -20.74
CA VAL A 241 17.13 0.41 -21.64
C VAL A 241 17.21 1.75 -20.89
N HIS A 242 16.70 1.80 -19.65
CA HIS A 242 16.72 2.99 -18.81
C HIS A 242 18.12 3.41 -18.33
N LEU A 243 19.13 2.55 -18.50
CA LEU A 243 20.53 2.84 -18.17
C LEU A 243 21.40 3.01 -19.43
N GLY A 244 20.81 3.25 -20.61
CA GLY A 244 21.57 3.39 -21.85
C GLY A 244 21.89 2.05 -22.51
N ASN A 245 20.95 1.11 -22.47
CA ASN A 245 21.07 -0.23 -23.06
C ASN A 245 22.23 -1.07 -22.48
N VAL A 246 22.43 -1.00 -21.16
CA VAL A 246 23.40 -1.85 -20.45
C VAL A 246 22.97 -3.32 -20.53
N PRO A 247 23.85 -4.26 -20.93
CA PRO A 247 23.58 -5.69 -20.79
C PRO A 247 23.34 -6.07 -19.32
N ASP A 248 22.21 -6.73 -19.03
CA ASP A 248 21.84 -7.11 -17.67
C ASP A 248 22.51 -8.43 -17.26
N TRP A 249 23.59 -8.33 -16.48
CA TRP A 249 24.28 -9.48 -15.89
C TRP A 249 23.86 -9.75 -14.46
N SER A 250 22.63 -9.38 -14.08
CA SER A 250 22.14 -9.61 -12.74
C SER A 250 21.82 -11.08 -12.43
N VAL A 251 22.03 -11.46 -11.17
CA VAL A 251 21.44 -12.64 -10.57
C VAL A 251 20.53 -12.26 -9.41
N TRP A 252 19.38 -12.91 -9.32
CA TRP A 252 18.58 -12.86 -8.12
C TRP A 252 18.95 -14.02 -7.21
N TRP A 253 19.32 -13.76 -5.96
CA TRP A 253 19.73 -14.81 -5.02
C TRP A 253 18.93 -14.81 -3.71
N GLU A 254 18.58 -16.01 -3.25
CA GLU A 254 18.01 -16.26 -1.92
C GLU A 254 18.65 -17.51 -1.27
N PRO A 255 19.05 -17.45 0.01
CA PRO A 255 19.54 -18.60 0.75
C PRO A 255 18.45 -19.64 0.98
N ALA A 256 18.84 -20.90 0.83
CA ALA A 256 18.00 -22.06 1.01
C ALA A 256 18.56 -22.94 2.14
N LEU A 257 17.70 -23.74 2.75
CA LEU A 257 18.16 -24.79 3.64
C LEU A 257 18.92 -25.87 2.83
N PRO A 258 19.93 -26.53 3.43
CA PRO A 258 20.58 -27.68 2.79
C PRO A 258 19.53 -28.74 2.43
N GLN A 259 19.48 -29.14 1.16
CA GLN A 259 18.60 -30.21 0.70
C GLN A 259 19.06 -31.55 1.30
N PRO A 260 18.18 -32.37 1.90
CA PRO A 260 18.53 -33.71 2.32
C PRO A 260 18.87 -34.56 1.08
N THR A 261 19.97 -35.31 1.15
CA THR A 261 20.64 -35.94 -0.01
C THR A 261 19.86 -37.03 -0.76
N ASN A 262 18.58 -37.30 -0.45
CA ASN A 262 17.83 -38.46 -0.95
C ASN A 262 16.34 -38.23 -1.30
N GLU A 263 15.85 -36.99 -1.35
CA GLU A 263 14.47 -36.70 -1.79
C GLU A 263 14.46 -36.19 -3.25
N PRO A 264 13.39 -36.40 -4.04
CA PRO A 264 13.22 -35.78 -5.36
C PRO A 264 13.39 -34.26 -5.27
N GLU A 265 13.61 -33.57 -6.40
CA GLU A 265 13.64 -32.09 -6.52
C GLU A 265 12.30 -31.41 -6.15
N THR A 266 11.65 -31.79 -5.06
CA THR A 266 10.64 -30.96 -4.41
C THR A 266 11.39 -29.79 -3.79
N VAL A 267 11.33 -28.66 -4.48
CA VAL A 267 11.77 -27.34 -4.03
C VAL A 267 11.28 -27.15 -2.59
N SER A 268 12.19 -27.25 -1.62
CA SER A 268 11.88 -26.83 -0.25
C SER A 268 11.55 -25.35 -0.30
N THR A 269 10.31 -25.00 0.00
CA THR A 269 9.85 -23.61 0.13
C THR A 269 10.37 -22.93 1.39
N ASP A 270 10.96 -23.70 2.30
CA ASP A 270 11.62 -23.15 3.48
C ASP A 270 13.00 -22.59 3.10
N THR A 271 13.09 -21.27 3.10
CA THR A 271 14.34 -20.51 3.01
C THR A 271 14.94 -20.35 4.41
N ASP A 272 16.27 -20.27 4.51
CA ASP A 272 16.99 -20.05 5.79
C ASP A 272 16.50 -18.79 6.52
N TRP A 273 15.94 -17.83 5.78
CA TRP A 273 15.37 -16.60 6.30
C TRP A 273 14.28 -16.80 7.36
N THR A 274 13.58 -17.93 7.41
CA THR A 274 12.50 -18.16 8.38
C THR A 274 13.00 -18.83 9.67
N LEU A 275 14.30 -19.15 9.81
CA LEU A 275 14.80 -19.83 11.01
C LEU A 275 14.96 -18.87 12.22
N PRO A 276 14.41 -19.22 13.41
CA PRO A 276 14.34 -18.34 14.58
C PRO A 276 15.69 -18.09 15.28
N GLY A 277 16.73 -18.88 14.98
CA GLY A 277 18.06 -18.76 15.60
C GLY A 277 18.99 -17.71 14.98
N ASN A 278 18.65 -17.19 13.80
CA ASN A 278 19.57 -16.38 12.97
C ASN A 278 19.18 -14.88 12.98
N LYS A 279 19.26 -14.23 14.15
CA LYS A 279 18.96 -12.78 14.28
C LYS A 279 19.91 -11.88 13.48
N THR A 280 21.13 -12.39 13.23
CA THR A 280 22.19 -11.76 12.45
C THR A 280 22.99 -12.86 11.76
N LYS A 281 22.56 -13.27 10.56
CA LYS A 281 23.32 -14.20 9.72
C LYS A 281 24.09 -13.43 8.67
N THR A 282 25.35 -13.80 8.49
CA THR A 282 26.23 -13.22 7.49
C THR A 282 26.47 -14.26 6.40
N PHE A 283 26.45 -13.83 5.15
CA PHE A 283 26.81 -14.61 3.99
C PHE A 283 27.95 -13.90 3.28
N LEU A 284 29.03 -14.63 3.03
CA LEU A 284 30.11 -14.18 2.18
C LEU A 284 29.75 -14.52 0.73
N ALA A 285 29.90 -13.53 -0.14
CA ALA A 285 29.59 -13.67 -1.54
C ALA A 285 30.69 -13.06 -2.39
N GLN A 286 30.79 -13.52 -3.63
CA GLN A 286 31.67 -12.95 -4.62
C GLN A 286 31.06 -13.07 -6.01
N TYR A 287 31.42 -12.13 -6.89
CA TYR A 287 31.31 -12.33 -8.32
C TYR A 287 32.69 -12.27 -8.97
N LYS A 288 32.84 -12.98 -10.08
CA LYS A 288 33.94 -12.85 -11.03
C LYS A 288 33.36 -12.65 -12.42
N ALA A 289 33.58 -11.50 -13.03
CA ALA A 289 33.22 -11.22 -14.42
C ALA A 289 34.46 -11.36 -15.30
N GLU A 290 34.42 -12.29 -16.25
CA GLU A 290 35.46 -12.43 -17.28
C GLU A 290 35.09 -11.51 -18.45
N LEU A 291 36.03 -10.66 -18.85
CA LEU A 291 35.82 -9.57 -19.80
C LEU A 291 36.70 -9.76 -21.04
N GLU A 292 36.18 -9.42 -22.21
CA GLU A 292 36.98 -9.44 -23.44
C GLU A 292 38.05 -8.34 -23.38
N ASP A 293 39.31 -8.69 -23.65
CA ASP A 293 40.47 -7.80 -23.71
C ASP A 293 40.79 -7.01 -22.42
N ILE A 294 40.14 -7.34 -21.29
CA ILE A 294 40.34 -6.72 -19.97
C ILE A 294 40.46 -7.83 -18.90
N GLU A 295 41.09 -7.52 -17.76
CA GLU A 295 41.30 -8.48 -16.67
C GLU A 295 39.91 -8.78 -16.10
N PRO A 296 39.73 -9.98 -15.56
CA PRO A 296 38.52 -10.32 -14.86
C PRO A 296 38.28 -9.37 -13.68
N SER A 297 37.05 -8.86 -13.57
CA SER A 297 36.62 -8.09 -12.41
C SER A 297 36.19 -9.07 -11.32
N VAL A 298 36.85 -9.02 -10.17
CA VAL A 298 36.51 -9.85 -9.00
C VAL A 298 36.16 -8.95 -7.84
N GLN A 299 35.00 -9.19 -7.23
CA GLN A 299 34.62 -8.48 -6.00
C GLN A 299 34.04 -9.45 -4.99
N LYS A 300 34.49 -9.32 -3.75
CA LYS A 300 33.88 -9.97 -2.59
C LYS A 300 32.96 -8.97 -1.91
N PHE A 301 31.83 -9.45 -1.41
CA PHE A 301 30.84 -8.64 -0.71
C PHE A 301 30.19 -9.46 0.40
N VAL A 302 29.58 -8.76 1.35
CA VAL A 302 28.99 -9.37 2.53
C VAL A 302 27.49 -9.08 2.53
N VAL A 303 26.68 -10.13 2.66
CA VAL A 303 25.23 -10.00 2.85
C VAL A 303 24.92 -10.29 4.31
N GLN A 304 24.36 -9.33 5.02
CA GLN A 304 24.01 -9.48 6.42
C GLN A 304 22.50 -9.39 6.61
N ARG A 305 21.92 -10.42 7.22
CA ARG A 305 20.57 -10.35 7.77
C ARG A 305 20.58 -9.45 9.00
N ARG A 306 19.65 -8.53 9.09
CA ARG A 306 19.42 -7.74 10.31
C ARG A 306 17.96 -7.80 10.73
N MET A 307 17.71 -7.94 12.02
CA MET A 307 16.39 -7.75 12.60
C MET A 307 16.12 -6.24 12.74
N VAL A 308 15.10 -5.73 12.06
CA VAL A 308 14.64 -4.34 12.23
C VAL A 308 13.78 -4.24 13.48
N SER A 309 14.10 -3.29 14.37
CA SER A 309 13.51 -3.23 15.71
C SER A 309 13.54 -1.83 16.32
N PRO A 310 12.62 -1.48 17.24
CA PRO A 310 12.84 -0.37 18.15
C PRO A 310 14.11 -0.61 18.98
N LYS A 311 15.14 0.24 18.83
CA LYS A 311 16.32 0.20 19.72
C LYS A 311 15.92 0.32 21.19
N LEU A 312 16.58 -0.41 22.08
CA LEU A 312 16.25 -0.45 23.50
C LEU A 312 16.80 0.76 24.29
N ASP A 313 17.84 1.44 23.80
CA ASP A 313 18.52 2.52 24.52
C ASP A 313 18.47 3.88 23.80
N ALA A 314 18.58 4.96 24.58
CA ALA A 314 18.36 6.35 24.17
C ALA A 314 19.54 7.02 23.43
N ASP A 315 20.74 6.43 23.49
CA ASP A 315 22.01 7.05 23.03
C ASP A 315 22.55 6.49 21.70
N ASP A 316 21.71 5.79 20.95
CA ASP A 316 22.14 5.01 19.79
C ASP A 316 21.57 5.61 18.51
N ASN A 317 22.40 5.78 17.48
CA ASN A 317 21.99 6.28 16.16
C ASN A 317 20.73 5.56 15.68
N PRO A 318 19.73 6.25 15.09
CA PRO A 318 18.51 5.59 14.64
C PRO A 318 18.86 4.44 13.68
N MET A 319 18.16 3.30 13.79
CA MET A 319 18.39 2.20 12.85
C MET A 319 18.13 2.71 11.45
N ALA A 320 19.12 2.72 10.59
CA ALA A 320 18.95 3.10 9.21
C ALA A 320 19.64 2.11 8.27
N GLY A 321 19.26 2.13 7.00
CA GLY A 321 19.85 1.32 5.96
C GLY A 321 18.87 0.91 4.87
N SER A 322 19.40 0.21 3.89
CA SER A 322 18.68 -0.22 2.69
C SER A 322 17.61 -1.30 2.99
N ASP A 323 17.81 -2.10 4.02
CA ASP A 323 16.82 -3.02 4.60
C ASP A 323 15.62 -2.28 5.22
N VAL A 324 15.85 -1.15 5.89
CA VAL A 324 14.78 -0.30 6.45
C VAL A 324 13.94 0.33 5.33
N LEU A 325 14.62 0.86 4.30
CA LEU A 325 13.96 1.41 3.11
C LEU A 325 13.09 0.35 2.41
N MET A 326 13.65 -0.85 2.20
CA MET A 326 12.92 -1.97 1.60
C MET A 326 11.68 -2.34 2.44
N LEU A 327 11.81 -2.44 3.77
CA LEU A 327 10.70 -2.80 4.65
C LEU A 327 9.54 -1.80 4.54
N GLU A 328 9.86 -0.51 4.65
CA GLU A 328 8.90 0.57 4.52
C GLU A 328 8.17 0.49 3.17
N GLN A 329 8.93 0.32 2.09
CA GLN A 329 8.39 0.24 0.74
C GLN A 329 7.44 -0.95 0.56
N LEU A 330 7.78 -2.13 1.08
CA LEU A 330 6.93 -3.33 1.00
C LEU A 330 5.62 -3.15 1.75
N LEU A 331 5.71 -2.75 3.03
CA LEU A 331 4.54 -2.52 3.86
C LEU A 331 3.65 -1.41 3.27
N TRP A 332 4.24 -0.36 2.71
CA TRP A 332 3.50 0.69 2.02
C TRP A 332 2.67 0.16 0.85
N GLN A 333 3.25 -0.71 0.01
CA GLN A 333 2.53 -1.29 -1.13
C GLN A 333 1.42 -2.24 -0.69
N LEU A 334 1.61 -2.98 0.40
CA LEU A 334 0.60 -3.83 1.03
C LEU A 334 -0.53 -3.03 1.73
N GLY A 335 -0.53 -1.70 1.62
CA GLY A 335 -1.58 -0.81 2.10
C GLY A 335 -1.29 -0.19 3.47
N LEU A 336 -0.28 -0.65 4.20
CA LEU A 336 0.01 -0.15 5.54
C LEU A 336 0.50 1.29 5.47
N SER A 337 -0.08 2.17 6.27
CA SER A 337 0.44 3.52 6.47
C SER A 337 1.34 3.60 7.70
N PRO A 338 2.39 4.44 7.68
CA PRO A 338 3.19 4.76 8.86
C PRO A 338 2.49 5.75 9.81
N GLN A 339 1.36 6.34 9.42
CA GLN A 339 0.69 7.36 10.22
C GLN A 339 -0.06 6.78 11.41
N GLN A 340 0.06 7.41 12.59
CA GLN A 340 -0.66 6.97 13.79
C GLN A 340 -2.19 6.88 13.59
N ASP A 341 -2.78 7.82 12.86
CA ASP A 341 -4.21 7.87 12.57
C ASP A 341 -4.45 7.90 11.06
N ASN A 342 -5.57 7.31 10.64
CA ASN A 342 -5.95 7.10 9.24
C ASN A 342 -5.00 6.13 8.48
N PRO A 343 -4.88 4.87 8.95
CA PRO A 343 -3.93 3.88 8.44
C PRO A 343 -4.13 3.52 6.97
N GLY A 344 -5.35 3.62 6.45
CA GLY A 344 -5.71 3.15 5.13
C GLY A 344 -5.58 4.20 4.03
N SER A 345 -6.68 4.47 3.35
CA SER A 345 -6.75 5.32 2.16
C SER A 345 -6.27 6.76 2.32
N GLN A 346 -6.17 7.28 3.54
CA GLN A 346 -5.80 8.68 3.83
C GLN A 346 -4.37 8.82 4.39
N GLY A 347 -3.66 7.70 4.55
CA GLY A 347 -2.28 7.70 5.06
C GLY A 347 -1.28 8.30 4.06
N ALA A 348 -0.28 9.01 4.57
CA ALA A 348 0.91 9.43 3.82
C ALA A 348 2.06 8.49 4.14
N ARG A 349 2.91 8.32 3.14
CA ARG A 349 4.17 7.59 3.23
C ARG A 349 5.20 8.36 4.07
N ILE A 350 6.22 7.69 4.60
CA ILE A 350 7.40 8.41 5.11
C ILE A 350 8.04 9.21 3.96
N ALA A 351 8.63 10.36 4.27
CA ALA A 351 9.20 11.27 3.30
C ALA A 351 8.23 11.74 2.21
N SER A 352 6.96 11.93 2.56
CA SER A 352 5.96 12.43 1.61
C SER A 352 5.36 13.76 2.05
N ASN A 353 4.68 14.41 1.12
CA ASN A 353 3.96 15.63 1.40
C ASN A 353 2.46 15.34 1.57
N ARG A 354 1.94 15.69 2.74
CA ARG A 354 0.55 15.51 3.13
C ARG A 354 -0.47 16.38 2.41
N SER A 355 -0.07 17.52 1.85
CA SER A 355 -0.96 18.42 1.12
C SER A 355 -0.94 18.20 -0.39
N GLY A 356 -0.08 17.29 -0.88
CA GLY A 356 0.14 17.09 -2.32
C GLY A 356 0.93 18.22 -3.00
N SER A 357 1.37 19.26 -2.28
CA SER A 357 2.12 20.40 -2.84
C SER A 357 3.14 20.99 -1.84
N GLY A 358 4.40 21.16 -2.26
CA GLY A 358 5.48 21.73 -1.44
C GLY A 358 6.52 20.71 -0.92
N ALA A 359 7.40 21.15 -0.02
CA ALA A 359 8.45 20.32 0.58
C ALA A 359 7.88 19.18 1.45
N ILE A 360 8.68 18.13 1.68
CA ILE A 360 8.34 17.01 2.58
C ILE A 360 7.94 17.56 3.96
N ASN A 361 6.81 17.10 4.49
CA ASN A 361 6.25 17.63 5.74
C ASN A 361 5.76 16.55 6.71
N THR A 362 6.06 15.28 6.45
CA THR A 362 5.87 14.24 7.45
C THR A 362 6.89 14.42 8.58
N THR A 363 6.41 14.26 9.80
CA THR A 363 7.23 14.36 11.01
C THR A 363 7.09 13.10 11.84
N ASP A 364 8.17 12.71 12.51
CA ASP A 364 8.20 11.56 13.40
C ASP A 364 7.40 11.81 14.69
N CYS A 365 7.33 10.80 15.57
CA CYS A 365 6.62 10.93 16.83
C CYS A 365 7.24 11.92 17.83
N ARG A 366 8.43 12.49 17.57
CA ARG A 366 9.05 13.55 18.37
C ARG A 366 8.79 14.95 17.79
N GLY A 367 8.24 15.01 16.59
CA GLY A 367 8.01 16.26 15.86
C GLY A 367 9.17 16.69 14.97
N GLU A 368 10.19 15.85 14.82
CA GLU A 368 11.32 16.04 13.92
C GLU A 368 10.92 15.66 12.48
N LEU A 369 11.62 16.16 11.47
CA LEU A 369 11.35 15.82 10.08
C LEU A 369 11.60 14.33 9.84
N ALA A 370 10.63 13.67 9.20
CA ALA A 370 10.71 12.26 8.81
C ALA A 370 10.82 12.15 7.28
N ASP A 371 11.88 12.73 6.73
CA ASP A 371 12.15 12.85 5.29
C ASP A 371 13.07 11.76 4.74
N ASN A 372 13.50 10.81 5.58
CA ASN A 372 14.37 9.74 5.17
C ASN A 372 13.75 8.35 5.39
N GLN A 373 13.25 7.74 4.32
CA GLN A 373 12.64 6.41 4.34
C GLN A 373 13.60 5.29 4.74
N ASN A 374 14.92 5.51 4.65
CA ASN A 374 15.89 4.52 5.10
C ASN A 374 16.09 4.54 6.63
N THR A 375 15.42 5.44 7.36
CA THR A 375 15.52 5.58 8.81
C THR A 375 14.31 4.97 9.53
N TYR A 376 14.59 4.22 10.58
CA TYR A 376 13.59 3.61 11.43
C TYR A 376 13.05 4.66 12.43
N TYR A 377 11.91 5.25 12.09
CA TYR A 377 11.18 6.12 13.00
C TYR A 377 10.38 5.29 14.00
N LYS A 378 10.56 5.56 15.29
CA LYS A 378 9.85 4.93 16.41
C LYS A 378 8.55 5.63 16.73
N GLY A 379 7.65 4.89 17.37
CA GLY A 379 6.53 5.43 18.13
C GLY A 379 5.24 4.67 17.86
N ARG A 380 4.59 4.28 18.95
CA ARG A 380 3.40 3.43 18.99
C ARG A 380 2.14 4.27 19.18
N HIS A 381 1.01 3.82 18.61
CA HIS A 381 -0.30 4.45 18.75
C HIS A 381 -0.71 4.81 20.19
N SER A 382 -0.32 4.04 21.20
CA SER A 382 -0.67 4.29 22.61
C SER A 382 0.33 5.14 23.38
N GLU A 383 1.47 5.51 22.79
CA GLU A 383 2.45 6.35 23.46
C GLU A 383 2.01 7.81 23.43
N SER A 384 1.94 8.45 24.59
CA SER A 384 1.53 9.85 24.73
C SER A 384 2.43 10.84 24.01
N SER A 385 3.64 10.42 23.62
CA SER A 385 4.58 11.21 22.84
C SER A 385 4.20 11.29 21.36
N CYS A 386 3.56 10.27 20.78
CA CYS A 386 3.21 10.28 19.36
C CYS A 386 1.83 10.89 19.13
N ALA A 387 1.79 12.07 18.51
CA ALA A 387 0.55 12.80 18.23
C ALA A 387 -0.08 12.41 16.88
N THR A 388 -1.39 12.65 16.74
CA THR A 388 -2.15 12.36 15.51
C THR A 388 -1.44 12.84 14.26
N GLY A 389 -1.26 11.92 13.32
CA GLY A 389 -0.66 12.18 12.02
C GLY A 389 0.86 12.24 11.98
N LYS A 390 1.56 11.89 13.07
CA LYS A 390 2.99 11.57 12.99
C LYS A 390 3.21 10.22 12.30
N VAL A 391 4.39 10.04 11.70
CA VAL A 391 4.77 8.82 10.96
C VAL A 391 5.79 7.98 11.74
N SER A 392 5.68 6.66 11.63
CA SER A 392 6.56 5.70 12.29
C SER A 392 6.58 4.38 11.51
N LEU A 393 7.77 3.86 11.23
CA LEU A 393 7.91 2.53 10.61
C LEU A 393 7.54 1.43 11.61
N GLU A 394 7.84 1.63 12.89
CA GLU A 394 7.40 0.74 13.96
C GLU A 394 5.88 0.51 13.93
N GLN A 395 5.13 1.57 13.65
CA GLN A 395 3.67 1.49 13.58
C GLN A 395 3.18 0.65 12.40
N MET A 396 3.87 0.68 11.26
CA MET A 396 3.54 -0.21 10.12
C MET A 396 3.77 -1.67 10.50
N ILE A 397 4.90 -1.96 11.15
CA ILE A 397 5.25 -3.33 11.60
C ILE A 397 4.20 -3.84 12.58
N ARG A 398 3.88 -3.06 13.62
CA ARG A 398 2.88 -3.47 14.63
C ARG A 398 1.50 -3.71 14.01
N ARG A 399 1.09 -2.91 13.02
CA ARG A 399 -0.17 -3.12 12.29
C ARG A 399 -0.17 -4.42 11.51
N PHE A 400 0.91 -4.67 10.78
CA PHE A 400 1.07 -5.90 10.04
C PHE A 400 1.06 -7.13 10.97
N GLN A 401 1.79 -7.07 12.09
CA GLN A 401 1.74 -8.10 13.13
C GLN A 401 0.32 -8.30 13.66
N GLY A 402 -0.38 -7.23 14.03
CA GLY A 402 -1.72 -7.33 14.61
C GLY A 402 -2.74 -7.96 13.67
N ARG A 403 -2.73 -7.57 12.39
CA ARG A 403 -3.64 -8.16 11.39
C ARG A 403 -3.28 -9.59 11.02
N SER A 404 -2.00 -9.97 11.03
CA SER A 404 -1.53 -11.34 10.74
C SER A 404 -1.74 -12.30 11.90
N ILE A 405 -1.61 -11.84 13.14
CA ILE A 405 -1.98 -12.64 14.32
C ILE A 405 -3.51 -12.79 14.38
N GLY A 406 -4.25 -11.70 14.12
CA GLY A 406 -5.71 -11.63 14.12
C GLY A 406 -6.35 -11.52 15.51
N GLY A 407 -7.68 -11.26 15.54
CA GLY A 407 -8.59 -11.34 16.70
C GLY A 407 -9.13 -9.99 17.19
N ASN A 408 -10.07 -9.98 18.14
CA ASN A 408 -10.75 -8.76 18.62
C ASN A 408 -9.80 -7.69 19.23
N GLY A 409 -9.45 -6.66 18.49
CA GLY A 409 -9.87 -5.31 18.90
C GLY A 409 -8.84 -4.23 18.73
N ILE A 410 -7.60 -4.51 19.12
CA ILE A 410 -6.69 -3.46 19.52
C ILE A 410 -5.26 -3.90 19.26
N LEU A 411 -4.42 -2.98 18.76
CA LEU A 411 -2.96 -3.07 18.58
C LEU A 411 -2.20 -3.28 19.91
N HIS A 412 -2.65 -4.19 20.78
CA HIS A 412 -2.17 -4.38 22.14
C HIS A 412 -2.15 -5.87 22.52
N ARG A 413 -1.55 -6.72 21.67
CA ARG A 413 -1.38 -8.16 21.97
C ARG A 413 0.09 -8.52 22.19
N ASP A 414 0.29 -9.58 22.98
CA ASP A 414 1.57 -10.29 23.01
C ASP A 414 1.92 -10.74 21.57
N GLY A 415 3.08 -10.32 21.07
CA GLY A 415 3.54 -10.60 19.71
C GLY A 415 3.50 -9.42 18.73
N GLU A 416 2.85 -8.31 19.07
CA GLU A 416 2.87 -7.07 18.28
C GLU A 416 3.95 -6.11 18.81
N ASP A 417 5.19 -6.57 18.86
CA ASP A 417 6.32 -5.90 19.52
C ASP A 417 6.99 -4.80 18.67
N GLY A 418 6.63 -4.69 17.39
CA GLY A 418 7.28 -3.78 16.44
C GLY A 418 8.62 -4.31 15.93
N TYR A 419 8.99 -5.55 16.26
CA TYR A 419 10.16 -6.24 15.74
C TYR A 419 9.81 -6.96 14.44
N ALA A 420 10.61 -6.73 13.39
CA ALA A 420 10.59 -7.55 12.19
C ALA A 420 11.30 -8.89 12.49
N GLY A 421 10.62 -9.75 13.25
CA GLY A 421 11.09 -11.05 13.70
C GLY A 421 10.74 -12.19 12.73
N LYS A 422 10.96 -13.43 13.16
CA LYS A 422 10.70 -14.63 12.35
C LYS A 422 9.26 -14.66 11.80
N ASP A 423 8.27 -14.56 12.68
CA ASP A 423 6.87 -14.75 12.30
C ASP A 423 6.40 -13.61 11.39
N PHE A 424 6.85 -12.39 11.68
CA PHE A 424 6.66 -11.22 10.81
C PHE A 424 7.14 -11.48 9.37
N TYR A 425 8.35 -12.00 9.19
CA TYR A 425 8.88 -12.26 7.85
C TYR A 425 8.19 -13.43 7.15
N LYS A 426 7.71 -14.43 7.90
CA LYS A 426 6.87 -15.48 7.33
C LYS A 426 5.60 -14.87 6.74
N TRP A 427 4.86 -14.08 7.53
CA TRP A 427 3.63 -13.44 7.04
C TRP A 427 3.90 -12.49 5.87
N LEU A 428 4.98 -11.70 5.95
CA LEU A 428 5.36 -10.78 4.89
C LEU A 428 5.67 -11.53 3.59
N SER A 429 6.34 -12.68 3.67
CA SER A 429 6.63 -13.54 2.51
C SER A 429 5.34 -14.10 1.90
N ASP A 430 4.44 -14.64 2.72
CA ASP A 430 3.16 -15.22 2.29
C ASP A 430 2.29 -14.15 1.57
N ASP A 431 2.15 -12.95 2.16
CA ASP A 431 1.41 -11.82 1.57
C ASP A 431 2.07 -11.29 0.30
N TRP A 432 3.40 -11.18 0.30
CA TRP A 432 4.13 -10.60 -0.82
C TRP A 432 4.05 -11.48 -2.07
N VAL A 433 3.99 -12.81 -1.91
CA VAL A 433 3.75 -13.76 -3.02
C VAL A 433 2.41 -13.46 -3.69
N ASP A 434 1.35 -13.27 -2.91
CA ASP A 434 0.02 -12.95 -3.41
C ASP A 434 -0.01 -11.58 -4.09
N TYR A 435 0.55 -10.55 -3.44
CA TYR A 435 0.64 -9.22 -4.03
C TYR A 435 1.45 -9.19 -5.33
N ALA A 436 2.61 -9.84 -5.38
CA ALA A 436 3.43 -9.92 -6.58
C ALA A 436 2.73 -10.69 -7.71
N THR A 437 1.99 -11.74 -7.37
CA THR A 437 1.17 -12.48 -8.35
C THR A 437 0.07 -11.59 -8.92
N ALA A 438 -0.68 -10.89 -8.06
CA ALA A 438 -1.70 -9.94 -8.48
C ALA A 438 -1.10 -8.84 -9.38
N TYR A 439 0.05 -8.28 -8.98
CA TYR A 439 0.77 -7.30 -9.79
C TYR A 439 1.15 -7.85 -11.16
N SER A 440 1.70 -9.07 -11.23
CA SER A 440 2.11 -9.67 -12.50
C SER A 440 0.96 -9.83 -13.50
N ARG A 441 -0.27 -10.08 -13.01
CA ARG A 441 -1.50 -10.13 -13.82
C ARG A 441 -1.98 -8.73 -14.27
N ASN A 442 -1.47 -7.67 -13.66
CA ASN A 442 -1.98 -6.30 -13.77
C ASN A 442 -0.87 -5.25 -14.00
N THR A 443 0.30 -5.62 -14.49
CA THR A 443 1.53 -4.80 -14.51
C THR A 443 1.39 -3.43 -15.18
N GLY A 444 0.46 -3.27 -16.12
CA GLY A 444 0.17 -2.00 -16.80
C GLY A 444 -0.77 -1.04 -16.05
N ASN A 445 -1.43 -1.50 -14.98
CA ASN A 445 -2.50 -0.76 -14.30
C ASN A 445 -2.04 -0.20 -12.96
N LYS A 446 -1.44 1.00 -13.00
CA LYS A 446 -0.96 1.75 -11.83
C LYS A 446 -2.07 2.06 -10.83
N VAL A 447 -3.29 2.25 -11.32
CA VAL A 447 -4.49 2.58 -10.57
C VAL A 447 -5.60 1.67 -11.05
N ILE A 448 -6.31 1.02 -10.13
CA ILE A 448 -7.44 0.16 -10.46
C ILE A 448 -8.64 0.66 -9.65
N LEU A 449 -9.67 1.10 -10.36
CA LEU A 449 -10.90 1.64 -9.81
C LEU A 449 -12.09 0.74 -10.18
N SER A 450 -13.22 0.95 -9.55
CA SER A 450 -14.48 0.26 -9.87
C SER A 450 -15.01 0.54 -11.28
N THR A 451 -14.45 1.53 -11.96
CA THR A 451 -14.72 1.86 -13.37
C THR A 451 -13.79 1.15 -14.35
N ASP A 452 -12.91 0.25 -13.89
CA ASP A 452 -12.07 -0.58 -14.76
C ASP A 452 -12.96 -1.39 -15.72
N PRO A 453 -12.67 -1.43 -17.04
CA PRO A 453 -13.49 -2.17 -18.00
C PRO A 453 -13.66 -3.66 -17.66
N ARG A 454 -12.65 -4.26 -17.01
CA ARG A 454 -12.66 -5.68 -16.62
C ARG A 454 -13.58 -5.97 -15.44
N MET A 455 -14.07 -4.94 -14.74
CA MET A 455 -15.02 -5.10 -13.65
C MET A 455 -16.28 -5.86 -14.08
N GLU A 456 -16.74 -5.69 -15.33
CA GLU A 456 -17.91 -6.43 -15.83
C GLU A 456 -17.71 -7.94 -15.79
N ASP A 457 -16.55 -8.41 -16.24
CA ASP A 457 -16.18 -9.83 -16.24
C ASP A 457 -15.93 -10.34 -14.81
N TRP A 458 -15.30 -9.53 -13.96
CA TRP A 458 -15.04 -9.92 -12.57
C TRP A 458 -16.34 -10.10 -11.78
N LEU A 459 -17.38 -9.31 -12.10
CA LEU A 459 -18.68 -9.43 -11.48
C LEU A 459 -19.41 -10.72 -11.84
N ASP A 460 -19.11 -11.37 -12.98
CA ASP A 460 -19.70 -12.69 -13.29
C ASP A 460 -19.38 -13.70 -12.19
N GLY A 461 -18.11 -13.74 -11.74
CA GLY A 461 -17.72 -14.62 -10.65
C GLY A 461 -18.36 -14.31 -9.29
N VAL A 462 -18.82 -13.07 -9.08
CA VAL A 462 -19.61 -12.70 -7.89
C VAL A 462 -21.01 -13.30 -7.99
N ILE A 463 -21.62 -13.19 -9.18
CA ILE A 463 -22.97 -13.71 -9.46
C ILE A 463 -22.98 -15.24 -9.41
N ASP A 464 -21.97 -15.90 -9.97
CA ASP A 464 -21.83 -17.35 -9.92
C ASP A 464 -21.81 -17.85 -8.46
N ILE A 465 -21.03 -17.21 -7.58
CA ILE A 465 -20.98 -17.58 -6.15
C ILE A 465 -22.33 -17.35 -5.46
N TRP A 466 -23.07 -16.29 -5.80
CA TRP A 466 -24.39 -16.04 -5.23
C TRP A 466 -25.45 -17.03 -5.70
N ASN A 467 -25.38 -17.47 -6.95
CA ASN A 467 -26.31 -18.42 -7.56
C ASN A 467 -26.02 -19.86 -7.10
N ASP A 468 -24.76 -20.26 -7.10
CA ASP A 468 -24.36 -21.66 -6.99
C ASP A 468 -23.66 -22.01 -5.66
N GLY A 469 -23.25 -20.99 -4.89
CA GLY A 469 -22.40 -21.16 -3.73
C GLY A 469 -20.93 -21.44 -4.11
N LEU A 470 -20.10 -21.74 -3.12
CA LEU A 470 -18.69 -22.06 -3.32
C LEU A 470 -18.16 -22.98 -2.21
N GLY A 471 -17.81 -24.21 -2.58
CA GLY A 471 -17.42 -25.22 -1.60
C GLY A 471 -18.58 -25.60 -0.68
N THR A 472 -18.28 -26.05 0.53
CA THR A 472 -19.26 -26.44 1.55
C THR A 472 -19.58 -25.32 2.53
N MET A 473 -18.69 -24.34 2.65
CA MET A 473 -18.82 -23.23 3.60
C MET A 473 -19.50 -21.98 3.02
N VAL A 474 -19.73 -21.89 1.71
CA VAL A 474 -20.47 -20.77 1.08
C VAL A 474 -21.67 -21.33 0.33
N VAL A 475 -22.88 -20.91 0.74
CA VAL A 475 -24.13 -21.40 0.15
C VAL A 475 -24.67 -20.44 -0.91
N PRO A 476 -25.53 -20.89 -1.85
CA PRO A 476 -26.38 -20.03 -2.65
C PRO A 476 -27.19 -19.07 -1.76
N THR A 477 -27.30 -17.80 -2.13
CA THR A 477 -27.99 -16.81 -1.29
C THR A 477 -28.81 -15.74 -2.02
N TYR A 478 -28.36 -15.29 -3.19
CA TYR A 478 -28.95 -14.14 -3.88
C TYR A 478 -29.01 -14.41 -5.37
N ASP A 479 -29.80 -15.41 -5.75
CA ASP A 479 -30.01 -15.76 -7.15
C ASP A 479 -30.92 -14.77 -7.89
N LEU A 480 -31.12 -15.00 -9.20
CA LEU A 480 -31.95 -14.14 -10.04
C LEU A 480 -33.41 -14.11 -9.57
N ASP A 481 -33.94 -15.23 -9.07
CA ASP A 481 -35.32 -15.31 -8.57
C ASP A 481 -35.49 -14.44 -7.32
N LYS A 482 -34.54 -14.54 -6.37
CA LYS A 482 -34.50 -13.68 -5.18
C LYS A 482 -34.33 -12.21 -5.55
N HIS A 483 -33.51 -11.90 -6.55
CA HIS A 483 -33.34 -10.54 -7.06
C HIS A 483 -34.66 -9.97 -7.58
N ASN A 484 -35.37 -10.72 -8.43
CA ASN A 484 -36.66 -10.32 -8.98
C ASN A 484 -37.75 -10.18 -7.89
N GLU A 485 -37.75 -11.07 -6.90
CA GLU A 485 -38.63 -10.97 -5.73
C GLU A 485 -38.39 -9.65 -4.97
N ILE A 486 -37.14 -9.24 -4.81
CA ILE A 486 -36.79 -7.97 -4.15
C ILE A 486 -37.25 -6.77 -4.97
N LEU A 487 -37.03 -6.77 -6.29
CA LEU A 487 -37.51 -5.71 -7.17
C LEU A 487 -39.04 -5.57 -7.12
N ALA A 488 -39.75 -6.71 -7.14
CA ALA A 488 -41.20 -6.74 -6.98
C ALA A 488 -41.63 -6.19 -5.60
N SER A 489 -40.95 -6.62 -4.53
CA SER A 489 -41.21 -6.15 -3.16
C SER A 489 -40.92 -4.65 -2.96
N ALA A 490 -40.07 -4.07 -3.82
CA ALA A 490 -39.74 -2.65 -3.89
C ALA A 490 -40.69 -1.84 -4.80
N GLY A 491 -41.71 -2.48 -5.39
CA GLY A 491 -42.70 -1.84 -6.26
C GLY A 491 -42.25 -1.62 -7.70
N ILE A 492 -41.20 -2.31 -8.15
CA ILE A 492 -40.63 -2.18 -9.51
C ILE A 492 -40.36 -3.55 -10.17
N PRO A 493 -41.37 -4.45 -10.27
CA PRO A 493 -41.17 -5.83 -10.73
C PRO A 493 -40.58 -5.96 -12.15
N ASP A 494 -40.84 -4.99 -13.04
CA ASP A 494 -40.37 -5.00 -14.43
C ASP A 494 -39.08 -4.18 -14.64
N SER A 495 -38.32 -3.92 -13.57
CA SER A 495 -37.10 -3.13 -13.66
C SER A 495 -35.99 -3.88 -14.42
N PRO A 496 -35.23 -3.22 -15.32
CA PRO A 496 -34.09 -3.84 -15.99
C PRO A 496 -32.83 -3.92 -15.12
N LYS A 497 -32.93 -3.59 -13.82
CA LYS A 497 -31.80 -3.62 -12.88
C LYS A 497 -31.35 -5.06 -12.68
N THR A 498 -30.03 -5.25 -12.61
CA THR A 498 -29.42 -6.58 -12.48
C THR A 498 -28.75 -6.77 -11.12
N GLN A 499 -28.38 -8.02 -10.79
CA GLN A 499 -27.53 -8.32 -9.62
C GLN A 499 -26.18 -7.58 -9.72
N LYS A 500 -25.59 -7.46 -10.91
CA LYS A 500 -24.33 -6.72 -11.12
C LYS A 500 -24.48 -5.23 -10.79
N ASP A 501 -25.61 -4.63 -11.16
CA ASP A 501 -25.90 -3.22 -10.83
C ASP A 501 -25.97 -2.98 -9.32
N LEU A 502 -26.51 -3.95 -8.57
CA LEU A 502 -26.49 -3.91 -7.11
C LEU A 502 -25.06 -3.95 -6.57
N VAL A 503 -24.23 -4.87 -7.08
CA VAL A 503 -22.82 -4.96 -6.63
C VAL A 503 -22.10 -3.64 -6.89
N ARG A 504 -22.25 -3.03 -8.07
CA ARG A 504 -21.66 -1.71 -8.38
C ARG A 504 -22.10 -0.62 -7.41
N ALA A 505 -23.41 -0.52 -7.17
CA ALA A 505 -23.95 0.44 -6.23
C ALA A 505 -23.34 0.25 -4.84
N TRP A 506 -23.21 -0.99 -4.40
CA TRP A 506 -22.61 -1.34 -3.12
C TRP A 506 -21.11 -1.04 -3.06
N LYS A 507 -20.34 -1.38 -4.10
CA LYS A 507 -18.90 -1.07 -4.18
C LYS A 507 -18.65 0.44 -4.17
N SER A 508 -19.51 1.23 -4.81
CA SER A 508 -19.41 2.70 -4.76
C SER A 508 -19.68 3.30 -3.37
N GLN A 509 -20.36 2.56 -2.48
CA GLN A 509 -20.51 2.91 -1.07
C GLN A 509 -19.33 2.44 -0.22
N GLU A 510 -18.81 1.23 -0.48
CA GLU A 510 -17.72 0.61 0.26
C GLU A 510 -16.36 1.22 -0.08
N SER A 511 -15.85 0.89 -1.26
CA SER A 511 -14.62 1.42 -1.80
C SER A 511 -14.64 1.27 -3.32
N PRO A 512 -14.59 2.37 -4.08
CA PRO A 512 -14.47 2.30 -5.54
C PRO A 512 -13.03 2.06 -5.98
N ILE A 513 -12.11 1.66 -5.08
CA ILE A 513 -10.67 1.65 -5.31
C ILE A 513 -10.08 0.29 -4.93
N HIS A 514 -9.18 -0.21 -5.79
CA HIS A 514 -8.30 -1.33 -5.51
C HIS A 514 -6.84 -0.92 -5.35
N TRP A 515 -6.28 -0.25 -6.35
CA TRP A 515 -4.91 0.24 -6.32
C TRP A 515 -4.81 1.71 -6.64
N GLY A 516 -3.72 2.33 -6.17
CA GLY A 516 -3.14 3.46 -6.88
C GLY A 516 -3.60 4.84 -6.46
N THR A 517 -4.42 4.95 -5.42
CA THR A 517 -4.98 6.24 -5.00
C THR A 517 -5.17 6.33 -3.50
N ASN A 518 -5.01 7.55 -3.01
CA ASN A 518 -5.36 7.95 -1.65
C ASN A 518 -6.63 8.80 -1.70
N ASN A 519 -7.55 8.61 -0.76
CA ASN A 519 -8.68 9.52 -0.59
C ASN A 519 -8.18 10.84 0.02
N ALA A 520 -8.63 11.96 -0.54
CA ALA A 520 -8.45 13.28 0.05
C ALA A 520 -8.97 13.31 1.50
N THR A 521 -8.39 14.18 2.33
CA THR A 521 -9.04 14.59 3.58
C THR A 521 -10.39 15.25 3.27
N SER A 522 -11.26 15.41 4.28
CA SER A 522 -12.58 16.06 4.19
C SER A 522 -12.59 17.46 3.56
N ASN A 523 -11.42 18.04 3.27
CA ASN A 523 -11.23 19.34 2.62
C ASN A 523 -10.96 19.28 1.10
N GLY A 524 -11.06 18.11 0.45
CA GLY A 524 -11.28 18.03 -1.00
C GLY A 524 -10.09 18.35 -1.94
N GLY A 525 -8.85 18.38 -1.46
CA GLY A 525 -7.67 18.48 -2.32
C GLY A 525 -7.16 17.11 -2.81
N PRO A 526 -6.71 16.95 -4.07
CA PRO A 526 -6.17 15.68 -4.53
C PRO A 526 -4.90 15.33 -3.77
N TYR A 527 -4.85 14.14 -3.16
CA TYR A 527 -3.61 13.57 -2.68
C TYR A 527 -2.78 13.05 -3.86
N GLN A 528 -1.47 12.89 -3.69
CA GLN A 528 -0.63 12.25 -4.69
C GLN A 528 -1.16 10.84 -5.03
N ALA A 529 -1.17 10.48 -6.31
CA ALA A 529 -1.41 9.10 -6.71
C ALA A 529 -0.33 8.20 -6.09
N THR A 530 -0.71 6.98 -5.71
CA THR A 530 0.15 6.04 -5.01
C THR A 530 0.22 4.74 -5.80
N PRO A 531 0.89 4.74 -6.97
CA PRO A 531 0.84 3.64 -7.93
C PRO A 531 0.98 2.27 -7.27
N TYR A 532 0.05 1.37 -7.59
CA TYR A 532 0.01 -0.02 -7.14
C TYR A 532 -0.18 -0.25 -5.63
N ARG A 533 -0.26 0.80 -4.81
CA ARG A 533 -0.57 0.65 -3.38
C ARG A 533 -1.96 0.06 -3.20
N MET A 534 -2.07 -0.97 -2.37
CA MET A 534 -3.35 -1.50 -1.91
C MET A 534 -4.18 -0.45 -1.17
N MET A 535 -5.44 -0.35 -1.57
CA MET A 535 -6.44 0.40 -0.83
C MET A 535 -6.86 -0.38 0.43
N GLU A 536 -6.68 0.26 1.57
CA GLU A 536 -7.10 -0.23 2.88
C GLU A 536 -8.13 0.75 3.48
N GLY A 537 -9.15 0.21 4.15
CA GLY A 537 -10.17 0.99 4.84
C GLY A 537 -9.59 1.87 5.94
N GLY A 538 -10.20 3.03 6.19
CA GLY A 538 -9.68 4.01 7.14
C GLY A 538 -10.06 3.77 8.61
N ALA A 539 -11.01 2.87 8.89
CA ALA A 539 -11.69 2.77 10.19
C ALA A 539 -11.19 1.63 11.10
N ASP A 540 -10.15 0.90 10.73
CA ASP A 540 -9.65 -0.22 11.54
C ASP A 540 -8.12 -0.37 11.52
N ASN A 541 -7.60 -1.05 12.56
CA ASN A 541 -6.26 -1.61 12.58
C ASN A 541 -6.24 -3.05 11.99
N TYR A 542 -7.35 -3.47 11.39
CA TYR A 542 -7.55 -4.81 10.84
C TYR A 542 -7.36 -4.89 9.34
N GLY A 543 -7.50 -3.77 8.64
CA GLY A 543 -7.23 -3.66 7.22
C GLY A 543 -8.31 -4.27 6.34
N SER A 544 -9.47 -3.62 6.25
CA SER A 544 -10.48 -3.98 5.24
C SER A 544 -9.99 -3.63 3.84
N LEU A 545 -9.84 -4.63 2.95
CA LEU A 545 -9.09 -4.45 1.70
C LEU A 545 -10.00 -4.16 0.49
N SER A 546 -9.71 -3.06 -0.19
CA SER A 546 -10.14 -2.77 -1.57
C SER A 546 -11.67 -2.87 -1.80
N PHE A 547 -12.16 -3.36 -2.95
CA PHE A 547 -13.55 -3.39 -3.37
C PHE A 547 -14.40 -4.17 -2.39
N SER A 548 -13.88 -5.29 -1.91
CA SER A 548 -14.60 -6.09 -0.93
C SER A 548 -14.83 -5.27 0.34
N GLN A 549 -13.80 -4.61 0.89
CA GLN A 549 -13.81 -4.17 2.30
C GLN A 549 -14.01 -5.34 3.27
N VAL A 550 -13.61 -6.55 2.87
CA VAL A 550 -13.48 -7.68 3.80
C VAL A 550 -12.18 -7.50 4.59
N MET A 551 -12.24 -7.73 5.90
CA MET A 551 -11.08 -7.59 6.78
C MET A 551 -9.99 -8.59 6.40
N TYR A 552 -8.74 -8.12 6.30
CA TYR A 552 -7.57 -8.94 6.02
C TYR A 552 -7.51 -10.22 6.86
N GLN A 553 -7.82 -10.11 8.16
CA GLN A 553 -7.71 -11.22 9.10
C GLN A 553 -8.57 -12.43 8.73
N TYR A 554 -9.69 -12.21 8.02
CA TYR A 554 -10.58 -13.31 7.62
C TYR A 554 -9.98 -14.22 6.56
N ASN A 555 -8.97 -13.76 5.82
CA ASN A 555 -8.32 -14.53 4.77
C ASN A 555 -6.85 -14.89 5.09
N TYR A 556 -6.12 -13.99 5.75
CA TYR A 556 -4.67 -14.11 5.93
C TYR A 556 -4.20 -14.33 7.36
N SER A 557 -5.03 -14.09 8.38
CA SER A 557 -4.55 -14.23 9.77
C SER A 557 -4.39 -15.70 10.20
N GLU A 558 -3.52 -15.93 11.18
CA GLU A 558 -3.33 -17.27 11.76
C GLU A 558 -4.51 -17.71 12.62
N LYS A 559 -5.09 -16.80 13.41
CA LYS A 559 -6.09 -17.16 14.45
C LYS A 559 -7.52 -16.85 14.07
N SER A 560 -7.76 -15.98 13.11
CA SER A 560 -9.10 -15.44 12.79
C SER A 560 -9.50 -15.63 11.34
N LYS A 561 -8.78 -16.49 10.60
CA LYS A 561 -9.17 -16.90 9.26
C LYS A 561 -10.51 -17.62 9.29
N CYS A 562 -11.45 -17.17 8.46
CA CYS A 562 -12.75 -17.81 8.39
C CYS A 562 -12.65 -19.16 7.67
N PRO A 563 -13.47 -20.16 8.05
CA PRO A 563 -13.48 -21.45 7.37
C PRO A 563 -13.75 -21.34 5.87
N ALA A 564 -14.63 -20.43 5.45
CA ALA A 564 -14.95 -20.22 4.03
C ALA A 564 -13.74 -19.80 3.19
N PHE A 565 -12.87 -18.92 3.72
CA PHE A 565 -11.62 -18.51 3.07
C PHE A 565 -10.49 -19.53 3.24
N SER A 566 -10.65 -20.51 4.14
CA SER A 566 -9.72 -21.65 4.28
C SER A 566 -10.02 -22.74 3.26
N GLU A 567 -11.31 -23.03 3.04
CA GLU A 567 -11.75 -23.96 2.00
C GLU A 567 -11.59 -23.37 0.59
N ASN A 568 -11.79 -22.05 0.47
CA ASN A 568 -11.69 -21.33 -0.79
C ASN A 568 -10.65 -20.20 -0.66
N PRO A 569 -9.34 -20.52 -0.76
CA PRO A 569 -8.28 -19.51 -0.71
C PRO A 569 -8.45 -18.49 -1.84
N ILE A 570 -8.47 -17.21 -1.47
CA ILE A 570 -8.62 -16.09 -2.40
C ILE A 570 -7.46 -15.13 -2.17
N ASN A 571 -6.85 -14.67 -3.25
CA ASN A 571 -5.84 -13.61 -3.19
C ASN A 571 -6.55 -12.24 -3.14
N LEU A 572 -6.60 -11.59 -1.96
CA LEU A 572 -7.28 -10.28 -1.83
C LEU A 572 -6.49 -9.13 -2.47
N TYR A 573 -5.23 -9.35 -2.85
CA TYR A 573 -4.43 -8.37 -3.59
C TYR A 573 -4.73 -8.37 -5.09
N ASP A 574 -5.43 -9.39 -5.59
CA ASP A 574 -5.87 -9.46 -6.98
C ASP A 574 -7.29 -8.87 -7.11
N PRO A 575 -7.55 -7.96 -8.07
CA PRO A 575 -8.81 -7.22 -8.12
C PRO A 575 -10.03 -8.09 -8.44
N GLU A 576 -9.86 -9.10 -9.29
CA GLU A 576 -10.92 -10.06 -9.65
C GLU A 576 -11.28 -10.93 -8.44
N GLN A 577 -10.26 -11.45 -7.77
CA GLN A 577 -10.42 -12.29 -6.59
C GLN A 577 -10.92 -11.50 -5.38
N ASN A 578 -10.47 -10.25 -5.21
CA ASN A 578 -10.96 -9.35 -4.17
C ASN A 578 -12.47 -9.11 -4.32
N VAL A 579 -12.97 -8.83 -5.52
CA VAL A 579 -14.43 -8.65 -5.69
C VAL A 579 -15.21 -9.94 -5.43
N LYS A 580 -14.66 -11.13 -5.71
CA LYS A 580 -15.27 -12.42 -5.33
C LYS A 580 -15.33 -12.63 -3.82
N ALA A 581 -14.34 -12.14 -3.06
CA ALA A 581 -14.34 -12.21 -1.59
C ALA A 581 -15.58 -11.57 -0.96
N PHE A 582 -16.16 -10.57 -1.64
CA PHE A 582 -17.42 -9.97 -1.23
C PHE A 582 -18.57 -10.99 -1.25
N ALA A 583 -18.76 -11.74 -2.34
CA ALA A 583 -19.80 -12.77 -2.42
C ALA A 583 -19.58 -13.88 -1.38
N ILE A 584 -18.33 -14.35 -1.24
CA ILE A 584 -17.95 -15.34 -0.21
C ILE A 584 -18.36 -14.86 1.17
N PHE A 585 -17.98 -13.63 1.55
CA PHE A 585 -18.32 -13.09 2.87
C PHE A 585 -19.83 -12.94 3.08
N THR A 586 -20.59 -12.56 2.04
CA THR A 586 -22.06 -12.46 2.16
C THR A 586 -22.76 -13.81 2.32
N GLY A 587 -22.24 -14.87 1.70
CA GLY A 587 -22.83 -16.21 1.66
C GLY A 587 -22.22 -17.23 2.62
N MET A 588 -21.16 -16.88 3.36
CA MET A 588 -20.44 -17.84 4.18
C MET A 588 -21.23 -18.30 5.42
N THR A 589 -20.98 -19.55 5.80
CA THR A 589 -21.34 -20.10 7.10
C THR A 589 -20.31 -19.64 8.15
N GLY A 590 -20.80 -19.14 9.28
CA GLY A 590 -19.94 -18.68 10.37
C GLY A 590 -19.13 -19.82 11.01
N GLY A 591 -18.04 -19.47 11.69
CA GLY A 591 -17.12 -20.42 12.32
C GLY A 591 -15.75 -19.80 12.57
N ASN A 592 -14.96 -20.40 13.48
CA ASN A 592 -13.63 -19.92 13.88
C ASN A 592 -13.56 -18.41 14.23
N GLY A 593 -14.57 -17.90 14.96
CA GLY A 593 -14.66 -16.48 15.33
C GLY A 593 -15.25 -15.57 14.24
N CYS A 594 -15.56 -16.08 13.06
CA CYS A 594 -16.27 -15.34 12.02
C CYS A 594 -17.80 -15.48 12.16
N ALA A 595 -18.50 -14.37 11.99
CA ALA A 595 -19.96 -14.36 11.93
C ALA A 595 -20.48 -15.00 10.63
N THR A 596 -21.69 -15.55 10.66
CA THR A 596 -22.38 -15.98 9.45
C THR A 596 -22.65 -14.80 8.53
N GLY A 597 -22.45 -15.01 7.23
CA GLY A 597 -22.57 -13.99 6.20
C GLY A 597 -23.97 -13.36 6.14
N PRO A 598 -24.08 -12.05 5.87
CA PRO A 598 -25.34 -11.31 5.94
C PRO A 598 -26.45 -11.80 5.01
N PHE A 599 -26.11 -12.28 3.82
CA PHE A 599 -27.08 -12.78 2.86
C PHE A 599 -27.55 -14.16 3.27
N LYS A 600 -26.65 -15.02 3.76
CA LYS A 600 -27.04 -16.31 4.32
C LYS A 600 -28.00 -16.14 5.50
N ARG A 601 -27.65 -15.29 6.48
CA ARG A 601 -28.49 -15.05 7.67
C ARG A 601 -29.89 -14.57 7.30
N GLY A 602 -29.99 -13.53 6.47
CA GLY A 602 -31.27 -12.94 6.13
C GLY A 602 -32.08 -13.74 5.12
N LEU A 603 -31.46 -14.10 3.98
CA LEU A 603 -32.16 -14.61 2.81
C LEU A 603 -32.30 -16.13 2.78
N VAL A 604 -31.50 -16.85 3.58
CA VAL A 604 -31.53 -18.32 3.67
C VAL A 604 -32.03 -18.78 5.04
N ASP A 605 -31.40 -18.31 6.12
CA ASP A 605 -31.74 -18.76 7.48
C ASP A 605 -33.01 -18.08 8.03
N GLY A 606 -33.39 -16.93 7.46
CA GLY A 606 -34.58 -16.16 7.85
C GLY A 606 -34.42 -15.35 9.14
N ASP A 607 -33.18 -15.18 9.62
CA ASP A 607 -32.82 -14.57 10.92
C ASP A 607 -33.34 -13.14 11.12
N PHE A 608 -33.74 -12.44 10.05
CA PHE A 608 -34.13 -11.02 10.09
C PHE A 608 -35.62 -10.79 9.97
N THR A 609 -36.43 -11.85 9.98
CA THR A 609 -37.88 -11.77 9.81
C THR A 609 -38.55 -11.52 11.16
N GLU A 610 -38.94 -10.27 11.43
CA GLU A 610 -39.59 -9.92 12.69
C GLU A 610 -41.12 -9.79 12.59
N ALA A 611 -41.81 -10.12 13.69
CA ALA A 611 -43.25 -9.94 13.81
C ALA A 611 -43.62 -8.46 13.99
N LEU A 612 -44.58 -7.97 13.21
CA LEU A 612 -45.04 -6.57 13.28
C LEU A 612 -46.26 -6.43 14.21
N GLY A 613 -47.20 -7.37 14.15
CA GLY A 613 -48.50 -7.25 14.85
C GLY A 613 -48.46 -7.44 16.37
N ALA A 614 -47.40 -8.07 16.92
CA ALA A 614 -47.24 -8.27 18.35
C ALA A 614 -46.37 -7.17 19.02
N ASN A 615 -45.81 -6.26 18.23
CA ASN A 615 -44.89 -5.26 18.70
C ASN A 615 -45.63 -4.02 19.19
N THR A 616 -45.51 -3.70 20.49
CA THR A 616 -46.21 -2.57 21.12
C THR A 616 -45.80 -1.22 20.54
N ASN A 617 -44.59 -1.11 19.98
CA ASN A 617 -44.09 0.10 19.34
C ASN A 617 -44.68 0.31 17.94
N LEU A 618 -45.31 -0.71 17.35
CA LEU A 618 -45.86 -0.68 15.99
C LEU A 618 -47.39 -0.78 15.93
N LEU A 619 -48.10 -0.60 17.06
CA LEU A 619 -49.57 -0.66 17.12
C LEU A 619 -50.27 0.37 16.21
N ASN A 620 -49.57 1.47 15.91
CA ASN A 620 -50.06 2.51 15.02
C ASN A 620 -49.60 2.34 13.56
N LEU A 621 -48.84 1.29 13.24
CA LEU A 621 -48.44 1.03 11.86
C LEU A 621 -49.65 0.49 11.08
N TYR A 622 -50.12 1.25 10.09
CA TYR A 622 -51.25 0.88 9.24
C TYR A 622 -50.82 0.08 8.01
N GLY A 623 -49.69 0.46 7.41
CA GLY A 623 -49.21 -0.12 6.17
C GLY A 623 -47.95 0.57 5.65
N TYR A 624 -47.64 0.35 4.38
CA TYR A 624 -46.50 0.95 3.71
C TYR A 624 -46.77 1.20 2.23
N ARG A 625 -45.94 2.01 1.60
CA ARG A 625 -45.88 2.19 0.15
C ARG A 625 -44.44 2.45 -0.31
N HIS A 626 -44.25 2.43 -1.62
CA HIS A 626 -43.01 2.86 -2.27
C HIS A 626 -43.26 4.13 -3.06
N GLY A 627 -42.55 5.22 -2.71
CA GLY A 627 -42.78 6.53 -3.33
C GLY A 627 -44.25 6.95 -3.26
N THR A 628 -44.84 7.32 -4.41
CA THR A 628 -46.26 7.69 -4.54
C THR A 628 -47.17 6.50 -4.93
N GLY A 629 -46.69 5.27 -4.76
CA GLY A 629 -47.47 4.06 -5.03
C GLY A 629 -48.63 3.85 -4.06
N ALA A 630 -49.47 2.85 -4.34
CA ALA A 630 -50.60 2.49 -3.50
C ALA A 630 -50.16 2.00 -2.11
N VAL A 631 -50.98 2.30 -1.09
CA VAL A 631 -50.75 1.80 0.27
C VAL A 631 -51.07 0.31 0.32
N THR A 632 -50.09 -0.47 0.77
CA THR A 632 -50.22 -1.87 1.11
C THR A 632 -50.46 -1.99 2.62
N PRO A 633 -51.51 -2.70 3.08
CA PRO A 633 -51.74 -2.93 4.50
C PRO A 633 -50.55 -3.60 5.19
N VAL A 634 -50.38 -3.34 6.49
CA VAL A 634 -49.29 -3.91 7.29
C VAL A 634 -49.36 -5.44 7.26
N LEU A 635 -48.21 -6.07 7.02
CA LEU A 635 -48.07 -7.52 7.05
C LEU A 635 -48.00 -8.03 8.50
N ALA A 636 -48.24 -9.33 8.70
CA ALA A 636 -48.07 -9.95 10.02
C ALA A 636 -46.59 -9.92 10.49
N GLN A 637 -45.67 -10.00 9.53
CA GLN A 637 -44.22 -10.02 9.73
C GLN A 637 -43.53 -9.26 8.60
N GLU A 638 -42.26 -8.94 8.78
CA GLU A 638 -41.44 -8.30 7.76
C GLU A 638 -41.34 -9.12 6.47
N GLY A 639 -41.30 -8.40 5.35
CA GLY A 639 -41.19 -9.01 4.03
C GLY A 639 -39.76 -8.97 3.48
N THR A 640 -39.63 -9.43 2.25
CA THR A 640 -38.35 -9.55 1.53
C THR A 640 -37.59 -8.22 1.45
N TYR A 641 -38.29 -7.09 1.34
CA TYR A 641 -37.66 -5.77 1.28
C TYR A 641 -36.92 -5.42 2.58
N GLU A 642 -37.55 -5.61 3.74
CA GLU A 642 -36.94 -5.34 5.05
C GLU A 642 -35.81 -6.32 5.38
N VAL A 643 -36.00 -7.61 5.08
CA VAL A 643 -34.95 -8.63 5.26
C VAL A 643 -33.72 -8.26 4.41
N PHE A 644 -33.91 -7.88 3.15
CA PHE A 644 -32.83 -7.42 2.29
C PHE A 644 -32.17 -6.13 2.81
N ALA A 645 -32.94 -5.19 3.35
CA ALA A 645 -32.41 -3.97 3.98
C ALA A 645 -31.44 -4.30 5.11
N LYS A 646 -31.84 -5.21 6.01
CA LYS A 646 -31.06 -5.66 7.16
C LYS A 646 -29.83 -6.46 6.74
N SER A 647 -29.96 -7.33 5.73
CA SER A 647 -28.83 -8.05 5.13
C SER A 647 -27.76 -7.11 4.61
N ILE A 648 -28.11 -6.09 3.81
CA ILE A 648 -27.13 -5.10 3.35
C ILE A 648 -26.52 -4.32 4.52
N GLY A 649 -27.35 -3.94 5.50
CA GLY A 649 -26.88 -3.20 6.68
C GLY A 649 -25.89 -3.99 7.55
N LEU A 650 -26.06 -5.32 7.67
CA LEU A 650 -25.20 -6.14 8.51
C LEU A 650 -23.78 -6.25 7.98
N TYR A 651 -23.57 -6.10 6.66
CA TYR A 651 -22.24 -6.00 6.07
C TYR A 651 -21.40 -4.86 6.69
N ASN A 652 -22.06 -3.76 7.07
CA ASN A 652 -21.43 -2.62 7.72
C ASN A 652 -21.20 -2.82 9.25
N GLY A 653 -21.65 -3.92 9.84
CA GLY A 653 -21.16 -4.39 11.16
C GLY A 653 -22.09 -4.26 12.38
N LYS A 654 -23.43 -4.14 12.25
CA LYS A 654 -24.35 -4.12 13.43
C LYS A 654 -25.16 -5.41 13.59
N GLY A 655 -24.96 -6.13 14.70
CA GLY A 655 -25.75 -7.32 15.06
C GLY A 655 -27.21 -7.06 15.44
N GLU A 656 -27.54 -5.89 15.99
CA GLU A 656 -28.91 -5.53 16.43
C GLU A 656 -29.89 -5.31 15.27
N LEU A 657 -29.44 -5.25 14.00
CA LEU A 657 -30.34 -5.24 12.84
C LEU A 657 -31.23 -6.49 12.80
N SER A 658 -30.81 -7.56 13.47
CA SER A 658 -31.46 -8.87 13.41
C SER A 658 -32.68 -9.02 14.31
N SER A 659 -32.88 -8.17 15.34
CA SER A 659 -33.90 -8.40 16.37
C SER A 659 -34.92 -7.27 16.54
N THR A 660 -34.92 -6.29 15.62
CA THR A 660 -35.83 -5.14 15.67
C THR A 660 -36.43 -4.92 14.28
N PRO A 661 -37.76 -4.82 14.14
CA PRO A 661 -38.38 -4.48 12.86
C PRO A 661 -37.83 -3.18 12.27
N TRP A 662 -37.63 -3.13 10.97
CA TRP A 662 -37.09 -1.99 10.22
C TRP A 662 -37.89 -0.71 10.46
N ALA A 663 -39.22 -0.79 10.44
CA ALA A 663 -40.10 0.34 10.74
C ALA A 663 -39.88 0.90 12.16
N GLU A 664 -39.66 0.02 13.15
CA GLU A 664 -39.34 0.42 14.52
C GLU A 664 -37.94 1.06 14.58
N MET A 665 -36.95 0.48 13.92
CA MET A 665 -35.60 1.03 13.88
C MET A 665 -35.58 2.48 13.37
N LEU A 666 -36.30 2.76 12.28
CA LEU A 666 -36.41 4.13 11.76
C LEU A 666 -37.19 5.05 12.70
N MET A 667 -38.15 4.51 13.46
CA MET A 667 -38.94 5.27 14.43
C MET A 667 -38.10 5.69 15.64
N THR A 668 -37.29 4.77 16.18
CA THR A 668 -36.58 4.96 17.46
C THR A 668 -35.17 5.50 17.30
N GLU A 669 -34.50 5.17 16.19
CA GLU A 669 -33.13 5.60 15.92
C GLU A 669 -33.10 6.88 15.11
N SER A 670 -32.06 7.68 15.31
CA SER A 670 -31.84 8.92 14.55
C SER A 670 -30.65 8.79 13.60
N ILE A 671 -30.61 9.61 12.54
CA ILE A 671 -29.45 9.62 11.64
C ILE A 671 -28.20 10.06 12.43
N PRO A 672 -27.05 9.41 12.23
CA PRO A 672 -25.77 9.95 12.66
C PRO A 672 -25.38 11.22 11.87
N THR A 673 -24.98 12.26 12.59
CA THR A 673 -24.46 13.52 12.04
C THR A 673 -23.04 13.35 11.47
N THR A 674 -22.61 14.25 10.59
CA THR A 674 -21.24 14.24 10.02
C THR A 674 -20.15 14.22 11.10
N LYS A 675 -20.31 15.02 12.16
CA LYS A 675 -19.36 15.09 13.28
C LYS A 675 -19.30 13.79 14.10
N GLU A 676 -20.41 13.04 14.18
CA GLU A 676 -20.46 11.74 14.88
C GLU A 676 -19.85 10.61 14.04
N VAL A 677 -20.00 10.69 12.71
CA VAL A 677 -19.30 9.82 11.75
C VAL A 677 -17.79 10.01 11.86
N GLU A 678 -17.32 11.26 11.92
CA GLU A 678 -15.91 11.60 12.07
C GLU A 678 -15.32 11.16 13.43
N ALA A 679 -16.14 11.12 14.49
CA ALA A 679 -15.72 10.68 15.81
C ALA A 679 -15.72 9.15 16.00
N ALA A 680 -15.95 8.37 14.94
CA ALA A 680 -15.99 6.90 14.92
C ALA A 680 -16.80 6.26 16.06
N LYS A 681 -17.86 6.94 16.53
CA LYS A 681 -18.60 6.52 17.74
C LYS A 681 -19.40 5.22 17.59
N GLY A 682 -19.33 4.54 16.44
CA GLY A 682 -20.11 3.35 16.13
C GLY A 682 -21.61 3.57 16.36
N ASN A 683 -22.41 2.51 16.35
CA ASN A 683 -23.84 2.58 16.70
C ASN A 683 -24.03 2.78 18.22
N SER A 684 -23.61 3.91 18.78
CA SER A 684 -23.85 4.28 20.18
C SER A 684 -24.87 5.42 20.28
N GLY A 685 -25.78 5.33 21.26
CA GLY A 685 -26.72 6.41 21.61
C GLY A 685 -27.83 6.68 20.59
N HIS A 686 -28.77 5.75 20.39
CA HIS A 686 -29.94 5.90 19.49
C HIS A 686 -29.58 6.40 18.08
N LYS A 687 -28.44 5.95 17.54
CA LYS A 687 -27.94 6.23 16.20
C LYS A 687 -27.81 4.93 15.40
N CYS A 688 -28.33 4.93 14.17
CA CYS A 688 -28.21 3.79 13.27
C CYS A 688 -27.37 4.09 12.01
N PHE A 689 -26.07 3.84 12.09
CA PHE A 689 -25.13 3.96 10.96
C PHE A 689 -25.41 2.92 9.88
N SER A 690 -25.72 1.69 10.27
CA SER A 690 -26.05 0.62 9.33
C SER A 690 -27.38 0.86 8.62
N CYS A 691 -28.33 1.57 9.24
CA CYS A 691 -29.57 1.97 8.59
C CYS A 691 -29.30 3.01 7.49
N LYS A 692 -28.52 4.04 7.82
CA LYS A 692 -28.05 5.03 6.84
C LYS A 692 -27.32 4.34 5.68
N TYR A 693 -26.40 3.45 6.01
CA TYR A 693 -25.60 2.70 5.05
C TYR A 693 -26.47 1.92 4.05
N THR A 694 -27.42 1.10 4.52
CA THR A 694 -28.25 0.28 3.62
C THR A 694 -29.19 1.13 2.77
N ILE A 695 -29.72 2.24 3.29
CA ILE A 695 -30.54 3.19 2.52
C ILE A 695 -29.70 3.84 1.41
N GLN A 696 -28.45 4.21 1.69
CA GLN A 696 -27.54 4.77 0.68
C GLN A 696 -27.25 3.76 -0.44
N VAL A 697 -26.96 2.51 -0.09
CA VAL A 697 -26.73 1.45 -1.09
C VAL A 697 -27.99 1.21 -1.93
N ARG A 698 -29.12 0.90 -1.29
CA ARG A 698 -30.34 0.45 -1.98
C ARG A 698 -31.06 1.58 -2.70
N ASN A 699 -31.30 2.69 -2.03
CA ASN A 699 -32.21 3.72 -2.53
C ASN A 699 -31.48 4.82 -3.31
N GLN A 700 -30.32 5.25 -2.84
CA GLN A 700 -29.60 6.37 -3.46
C GLN A 700 -28.68 5.92 -4.60
N ARG A 701 -27.97 4.80 -4.43
CA ARG A 701 -26.98 4.31 -5.41
C ARG A 701 -27.55 3.29 -6.37
N PHE A 702 -28.22 2.26 -5.85
CA PHE A 702 -28.88 1.25 -6.68
C PHE A 702 -30.20 1.78 -7.26
N GLY A 703 -30.85 2.73 -6.59
CA GLY A 703 -32.01 3.45 -7.10
C GLY A 703 -33.35 2.76 -6.85
N LEU A 704 -33.50 2.03 -5.74
CA LEU A 704 -34.81 1.56 -5.29
C LEU A 704 -35.66 2.71 -4.73
N PRO A 705 -36.98 2.73 -4.98
CA PRO A 705 -37.87 3.68 -4.34
C PRO A 705 -37.82 3.58 -2.81
N PHE A 706 -37.80 4.70 -2.10
CA PHE A 706 -37.86 4.72 -0.64
C PHE A 706 -39.15 4.04 -0.14
N ARG A 707 -39.01 3.21 0.89
CA ARG A 707 -40.12 2.64 1.67
C ARG A 707 -40.64 3.70 2.62
N GLN A 708 -41.93 4.02 2.49
CA GLN A 708 -42.63 4.96 3.36
C GLN A 708 -43.70 4.21 4.14
N TYR A 709 -43.65 4.27 5.47
CA TYR A 709 -44.64 3.64 6.33
C TYR A 709 -45.79 4.60 6.63
N ILE A 710 -47.01 4.06 6.70
CA ILE A 710 -48.24 4.80 6.98
C ILE A 710 -48.62 4.53 8.44
N TRP A 711 -48.72 5.60 9.21
CA TRP A 711 -48.93 5.55 10.65
C TRP A 711 -50.24 6.21 11.01
N VAL A 712 -51.05 5.51 11.82
CA VAL A 712 -52.27 6.06 12.43
C VAL A 712 -51.86 7.09 13.46
N GLY A 713 -52.30 8.33 13.25
CA GLY A 713 -52.07 9.42 14.19
C GLY A 713 -53.06 9.43 15.34
N GLU A 714 -54.32 9.16 15.03
CA GLU A 714 -55.41 9.06 15.99
C GLU A 714 -56.48 8.11 15.48
N ARG A 715 -57.23 7.51 16.41
CA ARG A 715 -58.37 6.65 16.12
C ARG A 715 -59.66 7.27 16.65
N GLU A 716 -60.73 7.02 15.93
CA GLU A 716 -62.07 7.47 16.26
C GLU A 716 -62.50 6.95 17.64
N GLN A 717 -62.98 7.86 18.49
CA GLN A 717 -63.38 7.52 19.86
C GLN A 717 -64.61 6.62 19.87
N ALA A 718 -64.71 5.74 20.88
CA ALA A 718 -65.86 4.83 21.06
C ALA A 718 -67.20 5.56 21.19
N GLN A 719 -67.17 6.82 21.65
CA GLN A 719 -68.36 7.66 21.74
C GLN A 719 -68.03 9.09 21.29
N VAL A 720 -68.93 9.67 20.51
CA VAL A 720 -68.85 11.05 20.01
C VAL A 720 -70.03 11.86 20.56
N PRO A 721 -69.93 13.21 20.63
CA PRO A 721 -71.09 14.05 20.95
C PRO A 721 -72.25 13.75 19.99
N ASP A 722 -73.46 13.63 20.53
CA ASP A 722 -74.67 13.45 19.74
C ASP A 722 -74.82 14.62 18.73
N PRO A 723 -74.69 14.37 17.42
CA PRO A 723 -74.73 15.42 16.41
C PRO A 723 -76.11 16.08 16.31
N ASP A 724 -77.16 15.42 16.80
CA ASP A 724 -78.54 15.90 16.78
C ASP A 724 -78.94 16.63 18.08
N TYR A 725 -78.00 16.83 19.01
CA TYR A 725 -78.27 17.53 20.26
C TYR A 725 -78.44 19.05 20.05
N THR A 726 -79.67 19.55 20.20
CA THR A 726 -80.00 20.99 20.05
C THR A 726 -80.12 21.75 21.37
N GLY A 727 -79.67 21.16 22.49
CA GLY A 727 -79.82 21.74 23.83
C GLY A 727 -78.71 22.74 24.20
N THR A 728 -78.96 23.58 25.22
CA THR A 728 -77.93 24.43 25.82
C THR A 728 -77.20 23.65 26.93
N GLY A 729 -76.04 23.08 26.63
CA GLY A 729 -75.26 22.27 27.56
C GLY A 729 -74.27 21.35 26.84
N THR A 730 -73.56 20.49 27.58
CA THR A 730 -72.69 19.46 26.98
C THR A 730 -73.57 18.38 26.34
N ALA A 731 -73.39 18.14 25.03
CA ALA A 731 -74.12 17.10 24.31
C ALA A 731 -73.87 15.69 24.92
N PRO A 732 -74.90 14.85 25.04
CA PRO A 732 -74.72 13.46 25.47
C PRO A 732 -73.84 12.72 24.46
N LYS A 733 -73.05 11.75 24.94
CA LYS A 733 -72.19 10.93 24.08
C LYS A 733 -72.98 9.74 23.52
N VAL A 734 -72.93 9.54 22.20
CA VAL A 734 -73.53 8.40 21.49
C VAL A 734 -72.44 7.47 20.93
N PRO A 735 -72.71 6.17 20.73
CA PRO A 735 -71.75 5.27 20.09
C PRO A 735 -71.31 5.80 18.72
N ASN A 736 -69.99 5.82 18.48
CA ASN A 736 -69.45 6.18 17.18
C ASN A 736 -69.44 4.94 16.26
N PRO A 737 -70.12 4.96 15.10
CA PRO A 737 -70.10 3.83 14.17
C PRO A 737 -68.70 3.54 13.61
N ASN A 738 -67.79 4.51 13.62
CA ASN A 738 -66.42 4.38 13.15
C ASN A 738 -65.42 4.14 14.29
N ALA A 739 -65.88 3.82 15.50
CA ALA A 739 -65.03 3.64 16.67
C ALA A 739 -63.84 2.69 16.40
N GLY A 740 -62.62 3.17 16.63
CA GLY A 740 -61.38 2.42 16.40
C GLY A 740 -60.79 2.55 14.99
N ASP A 741 -61.54 3.09 14.03
CA ASP A 741 -61.02 3.40 12.70
C ASP A 741 -60.00 4.54 12.78
N PRO A 742 -59.01 4.59 11.87
CA PRO A 742 -58.09 5.72 11.80
C PRO A 742 -58.82 7.04 11.49
N SER A 743 -58.72 8.02 12.39
CA SER A 743 -59.22 9.39 12.18
C SER A 743 -58.34 10.17 11.21
N TRP A 744 -57.03 9.98 11.31
CA TRP A 744 -56.04 10.52 10.38
C TRP A 744 -54.75 9.70 10.41
N CYS A 745 -54.01 9.72 9.31
CA CYS A 745 -52.69 9.11 9.22
C CYS A 745 -51.63 10.14 8.81
N PHE A 746 -50.37 9.74 8.95
CA PHE A 746 -49.22 10.45 8.42
C PHE A 746 -48.21 9.44 7.88
N ALA A 747 -47.30 9.91 7.03
CA ALA A 747 -46.29 9.07 6.42
C ALA A 747 -44.90 9.35 7.03
N PHE A 748 -44.15 8.28 7.32
CA PHE A 748 -42.78 8.37 7.80
C PHE A 748 -42.02 7.08 7.47
N GLY A 749 -40.90 7.16 6.78
CA GLY A 749 -40.04 6.04 6.46
C GLY A 749 -38.63 6.46 6.03
N GLU A 750 -38.04 5.73 5.10
CA GLU A 750 -36.62 5.86 4.75
C GLU A 750 -36.26 7.26 4.20
N GLY A 751 -37.16 7.86 3.40
CA GLY A 751 -36.95 9.18 2.79
C GLY A 751 -36.99 10.32 3.80
N GLU A 752 -37.97 10.33 4.69
CA GLU A 752 -38.05 11.30 5.80
C GLU A 752 -36.89 11.10 6.76
N TRP A 753 -36.61 9.84 7.10
CA TRP A 753 -35.56 9.49 8.03
C TRP A 753 -34.20 9.93 7.51
N ILE A 754 -33.82 9.62 6.27
CA ILE A 754 -32.53 10.04 5.69
C ILE A 754 -32.45 11.57 5.46
N GLY A 755 -33.60 12.23 5.33
CA GLY A 755 -33.72 13.69 5.24
C GLY A 755 -33.54 14.42 6.57
N GLY A 756 -33.47 13.70 7.69
CA GLY A 756 -33.23 14.25 9.03
C GLY A 756 -34.50 14.52 9.83
N THR A 757 -35.67 14.16 9.30
CA THR A 757 -36.93 14.23 10.05
C THR A 757 -36.97 13.08 11.04
N SER A 758 -37.30 13.37 12.31
CA SER A 758 -37.59 12.34 13.30
C SER A 758 -39.07 11.96 13.27
N PHE A 759 -39.38 10.73 13.68
CA PHE A 759 -40.76 10.25 13.76
C PHE A 759 -41.65 11.21 14.58
N ASN A 760 -41.19 11.60 15.77
CA ASN A 760 -41.92 12.52 16.64
C ASN A 760 -42.16 13.88 15.99
N SER A 761 -41.21 14.37 15.18
CA SER A 761 -41.39 15.62 14.44
C SER A 761 -42.43 15.47 13.34
N ALA A 762 -42.42 14.37 12.59
CA ALA A 762 -43.43 14.08 11.56
C ALA A 762 -44.83 13.95 12.19
N PHE A 763 -44.94 13.19 13.28
CA PHE A 763 -46.19 13.04 14.04
C PHE A 763 -46.70 14.39 14.56
N THR A 764 -45.85 15.20 15.19
CA THR A 764 -46.26 16.50 15.76
C THR A 764 -46.72 17.47 14.67
N ALA A 765 -46.01 17.50 13.53
CA ALA A 765 -46.40 18.32 12.38
C ALA A 765 -47.76 17.88 11.82
N ALA A 766 -47.98 16.56 11.66
CA ALA A 766 -49.24 16.03 11.17
C ALA A 766 -50.38 16.23 12.17
N ARG A 767 -50.10 16.16 13.47
CA ARG A 767 -51.10 16.47 14.50
C ARG A 767 -51.54 17.94 14.43
N GLY A 768 -50.59 18.86 14.26
CA GLY A 768 -50.84 20.30 14.41
C GLY A 768 -51.26 20.68 15.83
N ASP A 769 -51.64 21.94 16.02
CA ASP A 769 -52.31 22.42 17.23
C ASP A 769 -53.34 23.51 16.85
N PRO A 770 -54.63 23.15 16.77
CA PRO A 770 -55.69 24.09 16.41
C PRO A 770 -55.99 25.12 17.51
N PHE A 771 -55.40 24.97 18.70
CA PHE A 771 -55.61 25.84 19.86
C PHE A 771 -54.36 26.66 20.23
N ALA A 772 -53.23 26.45 19.55
CA ALA A 772 -52.02 27.24 19.73
C ALA A 772 -52.20 28.70 19.26
N VAL A 773 -51.45 29.62 19.87
CA VAL A 773 -51.40 31.03 19.44
C VAL A 773 -49.94 31.41 19.15
N PRO A 774 -49.54 31.60 17.88
CA PRO A 774 -50.36 31.49 16.68
C PRO A 774 -50.76 30.03 16.35
N LEU A 775 -51.83 29.87 15.56
CA LEU A 775 -52.34 28.58 15.08
C LEU A 775 -51.23 27.76 14.43
N VAL A 776 -51.11 26.49 14.79
CA VAL A 776 -50.20 25.55 14.14
C VAL A 776 -51.01 24.62 13.25
N PRO A 777 -51.04 24.82 11.93
CA PRO A 777 -51.80 23.95 11.02
C PRO A 777 -51.21 22.54 11.00
N ALA A 778 -52.07 21.54 10.76
CA ALA A 778 -51.65 20.17 10.51
C ALA A 778 -50.95 20.07 9.13
N VAL A 779 -49.74 19.53 9.11
CA VAL A 779 -48.91 19.37 7.90
C VAL A 779 -48.51 17.91 7.75
N GLY A 780 -48.80 17.30 6.60
CA GLY A 780 -48.47 15.89 6.34
C GLY A 780 -49.50 14.86 6.80
N ARG A 781 -50.73 15.31 7.13
CA ARG A 781 -51.87 14.38 7.25
C ARG A 781 -52.22 13.80 5.89
N ILE A 782 -52.47 12.51 5.85
CA ILE A 782 -52.88 11.77 4.66
C ILE A 782 -54.05 10.84 4.99
N ASN A 783 -54.78 10.44 3.96
CA ASN A 783 -55.71 9.33 4.06
C ASN A 783 -54.95 8.00 4.24
N CYS A 784 -55.35 7.18 5.21
CA CYS A 784 -54.63 5.96 5.55
C CYS A 784 -54.61 4.91 4.42
N THR A 785 -55.63 4.90 3.55
CA THR A 785 -55.80 3.89 2.50
C THR A 785 -55.29 4.38 1.14
N SER A 786 -55.57 5.64 0.76
CA SER A 786 -55.04 6.18 -0.50
C SER A 786 -53.62 6.73 -0.36
N GLY A 787 -53.23 7.16 0.85
CA GLY A 787 -51.96 7.83 1.11
C GLY A 787 -51.89 9.26 0.55
N GLU A 788 -53.00 9.81 0.07
CA GLU A 788 -53.14 11.18 -0.45
C GLU A 788 -53.41 12.21 0.65
#